data_AF-A0A1M6HL25-F1
#
_entry.id   AF-A0A1M6HL25-F1
#
_cell.length_a   1.000
_cell.length_b   1.000
_cell.length_c   1.000
_cell.angle_alpha   90.00
_cell.angle_beta   90.00
_cell.angle_gamma   90.00
#
_symmetry.space_group_name_H-M   'P 1'
#
loop_
_entity.id
_entity.type
_entity.pdbx_description
1 polymer ?
#
loop_
_entity_poly.entity_id
_entity_poly.type
_entity_poly.pdbx_seq_one_letter_code
_entity_poly.pdbx_strand_id
1 'polypeptide(L)'
;MNRCGWYYYVFFGEKATNDVLFLRSDAITADEGLGLNGLQETGKPTLIPLRFLFELNDNIFFVSDANYIPDNNTQGIYTTDPMVEGVCSYVLSAVIYDTDAMLHPSFSCAVYPSMEGCQNGALGLSSNVAQDYVKNCIGVTTGIVKDTLGADKKPHLSGSANAKKCFPSDEIFNMLFNQTNGVNEMSCYDLPLTKTEKNRWMFNSDYFQGEGTPIVGGFYPLELTTDETILLASSSQTPVPYARFKRTAEGPVYMHPYLRAVDPEIEEDFPRQDLLCNGPGWSGGMNCEGLYADGDDLNTILHLPMSESFNKAWCWGSYCADSRPAGWPLIVEGTETLAGAGANASIRWVSKENASGTGGRNQHFCFESHSRFVYQPGQIFSIRGDDDIWVFVDNQLAVDLGGTHLAAPGFVKLDSFKGKSGKLVPGQSYDFDLFFCDRRTTMSNVKVETNVHFTQPKPELKVVKSENGDSYSVCSIQYKDPGCASRLSADPEMDTVCTVEPLKMELEYSLLGEDGKVIENQLELGLVHYGCIDLTNSSNPVIYSEKCTLDVGRYALQVKLGDKTHKISFVVNGGLGIATRDAITPEGTKYQFVSRALEGEAVPLYISSYVDPCADASVCDSALKMDLTNAAGLSYALVLPAKIRAVATSETGGLVNVSSGVTRTVGPAGVDTVFVVLDALDKGDSVQKFDIALVGSSQKVTVSFFKTEEVLIEDEEKEKEEAQKADSTGTSSDSKGSSDSKGSGDSKGSSDSKNVDDDSDDEADFAEPTFRIKLVAPFTFAIVFEESSDKPKTKKFAVMDLMGTVVKQGTVNSAETKVTLPHAGTYIVRVGRGKQLVTFK
;
A
#
# COMPACT_ATOMS: atom_id res chain seq x y z
N MET A 1 -1.36 8.60 -5.47
CA MET A 1 -0.71 8.21 -4.21
C MET A 1 0.68 7.71 -4.53
N ASN A 2 1.73 8.07 -3.78
CA ASN A 2 3.05 7.47 -3.96
C ASN A 2 3.13 6.13 -3.21
N ARG A 3 2.45 5.11 -3.72
CA ARG A 3 2.62 3.74 -3.22
C ARG A 3 3.67 3.01 -4.03
N CYS A 4 4.68 2.49 -3.36
CA CYS A 4 5.69 1.66 -3.99
C CYS A 4 5.06 0.39 -4.62
N GLY A 5 5.48 0.02 -5.83
CA GLY A 5 5.09 -1.22 -6.52
C GLY A 5 3.72 -1.21 -7.21
N TRP A 6 2.86 -0.25 -6.88
CA TRP A 6 1.50 -0.16 -7.43
C TRP A 6 1.46 0.42 -8.85
N TYR A 7 0.53 -0.11 -9.65
CA TYR A 7 0.11 0.44 -10.93
C TYR A 7 -1.35 0.89 -10.81
N TYR A 8 -1.76 1.88 -11.60
CA TYR A 8 -3.14 2.35 -11.65
C TYR A 8 -3.60 2.54 -13.09
N TYR A 9 -4.89 2.33 -13.32
CA TYR A 9 -5.57 2.59 -14.59
C TYR A 9 -6.94 3.20 -14.27
N VAL A 10 -7.41 4.14 -15.11
CA VAL A 10 -8.67 4.86 -14.91
C VAL A 10 -9.49 4.80 -16.18
N PHE A 11 -10.61 4.07 -16.14
CA PHE A 11 -11.62 4.12 -17.19
C PHE A 11 -12.36 5.47 -17.11
N PHE A 12 -12.31 6.28 -18.17
CA PHE A 12 -12.95 7.59 -18.19
C PHE A 12 -13.77 7.80 -19.45
N GLY A 13 -15.09 7.96 -19.30
CA GLY A 13 -16.03 8.11 -20.42
C GLY A 13 -16.35 6.80 -21.16
N GLU A 14 -15.68 5.71 -20.82
CA GLU A 14 -15.88 4.36 -21.35
C GLU A 14 -16.24 3.37 -20.24
N LYS A 15 -16.71 2.17 -20.61
CA LYS A 15 -16.97 1.08 -19.65
C LYS A 15 -15.74 0.19 -19.51
N ALA A 16 -15.48 -0.27 -18.28
CA ALA A 16 -14.51 -1.32 -18.03
C ALA A 16 -14.79 -2.57 -18.88
N THR A 17 -13.74 -3.21 -19.38
CA THR A 17 -13.79 -4.50 -20.08
C THR A 17 -14.37 -5.59 -19.18
N ASN A 18 -15.23 -6.45 -19.75
CA ASN A 18 -15.95 -7.50 -19.02
C ASN A 18 -15.02 -8.31 -18.10
N ASP A 19 -14.05 -8.99 -18.71
CA ASP A 19 -13.10 -9.90 -18.08
C ASP A 19 -11.68 -9.51 -18.55
N VAL A 20 -10.69 -9.56 -17.66
CA VAL A 20 -9.29 -9.19 -17.96
C VAL A 20 -8.28 -10.21 -17.42
N LEU A 21 -7.05 -10.07 -17.91
CA LEU A 21 -5.86 -10.78 -17.44
C LEU A 21 -4.72 -9.77 -17.38
N PHE A 22 -4.00 -9.68 -16.26
CA PHE A 22 -2.82 -8.82 -16.19
C PHE A 22 -1.58 -9.61 -16.64
N LEU A 23 -1.20 -9.46 -17.92
CA LEU A 23 0.08 -9.97 -18.40
C LEU A 23 1.22 -9.27 -17.65
N ARG A 24 2.10 -10.05 -17.02
CA ARG A 24 3.39 -9.56 -16.51
C ARG A 24 4.26 -9.15 -17.69
N SER A 25 5.25 -8.30 -17.45
CA SER A 25 6.29 -7.98 -18.44
C SER A 25 7.12 -9.20 -18.87
N ASP A 26 7.01 -10.32 -18.14
CA ASP A 26 7.61 -11.61 -18.45
C ASP A 26 6.61 -12.76 -18.73
N ALA A 27 5.36 -12.42 -19.09
CA ALA A 27 4.39 -13.36 -19.65
C ALA A 27 4.36 -13.30 -21.19
N ILE A 28 4.51 -14.43 -21.87
CA ILE A 28 4.49 -14.55 -23.35
C ILE A 28 3.07 -14.90 -23.81
N THR A 29 2.37 -15.68 -23.00
CA THR A 29 1.06 -16.25 -23.28
C THR A 29 0.03 -15.79 -22.25
N ALA A 30 -1.24 -15.90 -22.63
CA ALA A 30 -2.35 -15.67 -21.70
C ALA A 30 -2.44 -16.75 -20.58
N ASP A 31 -1.61 -17.80 -20.64
CA ASP A 31 -1.55 -18.85 -19.63
C ASP A 31 -0.46 -18.56 -18.56
N GLU A 32 0.29 -17.46 -18.71
CA GLU A 32 1.32 -16.97 -17.77
C GLU A 32 0.94 -15.62 -17.11
N GLY A 33 -0.24 -15.08 -17.42
CA GLY A 33 -0.74 -13.83 -16.85
C GLY A 33 -1.30 -14.00 -15.43
N LEU A 34 -1.49 -12.88 -14.73
CA LEU A 34 -2.10 -12.85 -13.41
C LEU A 34 -3.63 -12.81 -13.55
N GLY A 35 -4.27 -13.87 -13.07
CA GLY A 35 -5.71 -14.02 -12.99
C GLY A 35 -6.27 -13.65 -11.60
N LEU A 36 -7.50 -14.12 -11.34
CA LEU A 36 -8.29 -13.84 -10.14
C LEU A 36 -7.60 -14.27 -8.82
N ASN A 37 -6.66 -15.22 -8.90
CA ASN A 37 -5.91 -15.73 -7.74
C ASN A 37 -4.40 -15.39 -7.84
N GLY A 38 -4.04 -14.32 -8.55
CA GLY A 38 -2.70 -13.73 -8.54
C GLY A 38 -1.57 -14.68 -8.95
N LEU A 39 -0.42 -14.56 -8.28
CA LEU A 39 0.75 -15.43 -8.41
C LEU A 39 0.58 -16.82 -7.77
N GLN A 40 -0.57 -17.08 -7.12
CA GLN A 40 -0.86 -18.34 -6.43
C GLN A 40 -1.69 -19.29 -7.32
N GLU A 41 -2.24 -18.78 -8.43
CA GLU A 41 -2.98 -19.54 -9.40
C GLU A 41 -2.07 -20.54 -10.13
N THR A 42 -2.51 -21.79 -10.26
CA THR A 42 -1.72 -22.87 -10.88
C THR A 42 -2.43 -23.44 -12.10
N GLY A 43 -1.70 -23.56 -13.20
CA GLY A 43 -2.29 -23.87 -14.52
C GLY A 43 -2.80 -22.61 -15.21
N LYS A 44 -3.90 -22.73 -15.96
CA LYS A 44 -4.46 -21.60 -16.73
C LYS A 44 -5.12 -20.56 -15.79
N PRO A 45 -4.75 -19.28 -15.87
CA PRO A 45 -5.31 -18.24 -15.00
C PRO A 45 -6.82 -18.04 -15.20
N THR A 46 -7.53 -17.75 -14.11
CA THR A 46 -8.95 -17.37 -14.12
C THR A 46 -9.06 -15.89 -14.46
N LEU A 47 -9.85 -15.51 -15.47
CA LEU A 47 -10.00 -14.09 -15.81
C LEU A 47 -10.66 -13.31 -14.67
N ILE A 48 -10.17 -12.09 -14.43
CA ILE A 48 -10.71 -11.16 -13.43
C ILE A 48 -11.96 -10.49 -14.04
N PRO A 49 -13.15 -10.60 -13.45
CA PRO A 49 -14.39 -10.06 -14.00
C PRO A 49 -14.50 -8.54 -13.73
N LEU A 50 -13.55 -7.79 -14.27
CA LEU A 50 -13.27 -6.39 -13.93
C LEU A 50 -14.49 -5.48 -14.08
N ARG A 51 -15.33 -5.70 -15.09
CA ARG A 51 -16.55 -4.90 -15.24
C ARG A 51 -17.59 -5.17 -14.16
N PHE A 52 -17.74 -6.41 -13.70
CA PHE A 52 -18.66 -6.72 -12.59
C PHE A 52 -18.19 -6.06 -11.30
N LEU A 53 -16.88 -6.03 -11.08
CA LEU A 53 -16.26 -5.33 -9.95
C LEU A 53 -16.51 -3.80 -10.01
N PHE A 54 -16.38 -3.18 -11.19
CA PHE A 54 -16.68 -1.76 -11.41
C PHE A 54 -18.17 -1.41 -11.51
N GLU A 55 -19.06 -2.37 -11.83
CA GLU A 55 -20.52 -2.19 -11.74
C GLU A 55 -21.02 -2.21 -10.26
N LEU A 56 -20.11 -2.53 -9.31
CA LEU A 56 -20.36 -2.48 -7.87
C LEU A 56 -19.55 -1.40 -7.12
N ASN A 57 -18.38 -0.96 -7.64
CA ASN A 57 -17.47 -0.06 -6.92
C ASN A 57 -16.73 0.91 -7.87
N ASP A 58 -16.51 2.17 -7.46
CA ASP A 58 -15.74 3.15 -8.24
C ASP A 58 -14.22 2.89 -8.24
N ASN A 59 -13.70 2.11 -7.28
CA ASN A 59 -12.27 1.82 -7.13
C ASN A 59 -12.06 0.32 -6.90
N ILE A 60 -11.02 -0.23 -7.51
CA ILE A 60 -10.58 -1.63 -7.33
C ILE A 60 -9.05 -1.64 -7.18
N PHE A 61 -8.59 -2.33 -6.14
CA PHE A 61 -7.19 -2.58 -5.81
C PHE A 61 -6.93 -4.08 -5.93
N PHE A 62 -5.79 -4.48 -6.50
CA PHE A 62 -5.43 -5.89 -6.70
C PHE A 62 -4.01 -6.16 -6.21
N VAL A 63 -3.88 -6.95 -5.15
CA VAL A 63 -2.62 -7.43 -4.58
C VAL A 63 -2.33 -8.82 -5.16
N SER A 64 -1.46 -8.90 -6.15
CA SER A 64 -1.20 -10.14 -6.90
C SER A 64 -0.31 -11.16 -6.17
N ASP A 65 0.26 -10.80 -5.02
CA ASP A 65 1.09 -11.69 -4.20
C ASP A 65 0.45 -11.90 -2.82
N ALA A 66 0.05 -13.14 -2.51
CA ALA A 66 -0.55 -13.52 -1.23
C ALA A 66 0.39 -13.32 -0.02
N ASN A 67 1.71 -13.23 -0.22
CA ASN A 67 2.64 -12.84 0.85
C ASN A 67 2.44 -11.38 1.31
N TYR A 68 1.70 -10.58 0.54
CA TYR A 68 1.39 -9.17 0.79
C TYR A 68 -0.10 -8.91 1.01
N ILE A 69 -0.96 -9.95 0.98
CA ILE A 69 -2.40 -9.82 1.26
C ILE A 69 -2.61 -9.61 2.77
N PRO A 70 -3.18 -8.47 3.21
CA PRO A 70 -3.25 -8.09 4.63
C PRO A 70 -4.40 -8.73 5.43
N ASP A 71 -5.06 -9.78 4.93
CA ASP A 71 -6.15 -10.50 5.62
C ASP A 71 -6.43 -11.88 5.00
N ASN A 72 -7.57 -12.50 5.34
CA ASN A 72 -8.01 -13.79 4.81
C ASN A 72 -8.60 -13.73 3.37
N ASN A 73 -8.40 -12.63 2.63
CA ASN A 73 -8.86 -12.50 1.24
C ASN A 73 -8.03 -13.40 0.30
N THR A 74 -8.65 -14.45 -0.26
CA THR A 74 -7.94 -15.41 -1.12
C THR A 74 -7.64 -14.91 -2.54
N GLN A 75 -8.15 -13.74 -2.93
CA GLN A 75 -8.05 -13.18 -4.29
C GLN A 75 -7.25 -11.87 -4.35
N GLY A 76 -6.93 -11.26 -3.19
CA GLY A 76 -6.21 -10.00 -3.11
C GLY A 76 -6.95 -8.79 -3.72
N ILE A 77 -8.25 -8.92 -4.00
CA ILE A 77 -9.08 -7.85 -4.57
C ILE A 77 -9.77 -7.06 -3.45
N TYR A 78 -9.57 -5.74 -3.44
CA TYR A 78 -10.15 -4.82 -2.46
C TYR A 78 -10.83 -3.63 -3.15
N THR A 79 -11.82 -3.04 -2.49
CA THR A 79 -12.57 -1.87 -2.98
C THR A 79 -12.14 -0.59 -2.26
N THR A 80 -11.64 -0.73 -1.04
CA THR A 80 -10.82 0.26 -0.31
C THR A 80 -9.33 -0.01 -0.51
N ASP A 81 -8.49 1.00 -0.30
CA ASP A 81 -7.04 0.88 -0.38
C ASP A 81 -6.52 -0.05 0.76
N PRO A 82 -5.89 -1.20 0.45
CA PRO A 82 -5.50 -2.20 1.45
C PRO A 82 -4.25 -1.83 2.26
N MET A 83 -3.72 -0.61 2.13
CA MET A 83 -2.53 -0.10 2.84
C MET A 83 -1.20 -0.80 2.54
N VAL A 84 -1.18 -1.81 1.67
CA VAL A 84 0.01 -2.56 1.22
C VAL A 84 0.99 -1.68 0.43
N GLU A 85 2.28 -1.93 0.62
CA GLU A 85 3.36 -1.49 -0.28
C GLU A 85 3.94 -2.71 -1.02
N GLY A 86 4.22 -2.55 -2.32
CA GLY A 86 4.87 -3.57 -3.14
C GLY A 86 6.39 -3.41 -3.20
N VAL A 87 7.03 -4.05 -4.17
CA VAL A 87 8.49 -4.07 -4.31
C VAL A 87 8.97 -2.96 -5.27
N CYS A 88 9.85 -2.07 -4.78
CA CYS A 88 10.58 -1.08 -5.59
C CYS A 88 12.10 -1.22 -5.51
N SER A 89 12.60 -2.20 -4.76
CA SER A 89 14.01 -2.57 -4.81
C SER A 89 14.18 -4.07 -4.67
N TYR A 90 15.15 -4.60 -5.40
CA TYR A 90 15.72 -5.92 -5.14
C TYR A 90 17.24 -5.80 -5.21
N VAL A 91 17.95 -6.85 -4.85
CA VAL A 91 19.41 -6.89 -4.88
C VAL A 91 19.89 -7.85 -5.95
N LEU A 92 20.91 -7.43 -6.71
CA LEU A 92 21.73 -8.32 -7.51
C LEU A 92 22.91 -8.76 -6.62
N SER A 93 22.83 -9.98 -6.10
CA SER A 93 23.86 -10.57 -5.24
C SER A 93 25.16 -10.76 -6.01
N ALA A 94 26.28 -10.47 -5.35
CA ALA A 94 27.59 -10.42 -5.96
C ALA A 94 28.70 -10.86 -4.99
N VAL A 95 29.88 -11.03 -5.55
CA VAL A 95 31.14 -11.23 -4.85
C VAL A 95 32.11 -10.14 -5.30
N ILE A 96 32.93 -9.65 -4.36
CA ILE A 96 33.94 -8.63 -4.62
C ILE A 96 35.31 -9.14 -4.17
N TYR A 97 36.31 -9.00 -5.01
CA TYR A 97 37.72 -9.31 -4.76
C TYR A 97 38.47 -8.00 -4.52
N ASP A 98 38.68 -7.68 -3.24
CA ASP A 98 39.37 -6.50 -2.73
C ASP A 98 40.89 -6.66 -2.86
N THR A 99 41.62 -5.66 -3.36
CA THR A 99 43.08 -5.73 -3.57
C THR A 99 43.71 -4.32 -3.59
N ASP A 100 45.02 -4.23 -3.87
CA ASP A 100 45.72 -2.96 -4.02
C ASP A 100 46.85 -3.11 -5.06
N ALA A 101 47.29 -1.99 -5.64
CA ALA A 101 48.41 -1.95 -6.57
C ALA A 101 49.76 -2.50 -6.01
N MET A 102 49.95 -2.64 -4.69
CA MET A 102 51.08 -3.40 -4.09
C MET A 102 50.90 -4.93 -4.16
N LEU A 103 49.66 -5.41 -4.27
CA LEU A 103 49.31 -6.83 -4.26
C LEU A 103 49.13 -7.38 -5.68
N HIS A 104 48.56 -6.58 -6.59
CA HIS A 104 48.26 -6.99 -7.96
C HIS A 104 48.79 -5.98 -9.00
N PRO A 105 49.58 -6.43 -10.00
CA PRO A 105 50.32 -5.53 -10.90
C PRO A 105 49.46 -4.86 -11.97
N SER A 106 48.19 -5.25 -12.13
CA SER A 106 47.27 -4.62 -13.09
C SER A 106 46.51 -3.42 -12.51
N PHE A 107 46.67 -3.11 -11.22
CA PHE A 107 46.06 -1.97 -10.53
C PHE A 107 47.06 -0.81 -10.41
N SER A 108 46.58 0.42 -10.25
CA SER A 108 47.42 1.61 -10.06
C SER A 108 46.65 2.79 -9.47
N CYS A 109 47.34 3.68 -8.77
CA CYS A 109 46.85 5.04 -8.49
C CYS A 109 47.60 6.13 -9.27
N ALA A 110 48.16 5.77 -10.42
CA ALA A 110 48.98 6.67 -11.21
C ALA A 110 48.19 7.64 -12.08
N VAL A 111 48.63 8.90 -12.10
CA VAL A 111 48.01 9.96 -12.90
C VAL A 111 48.54 9.89 -14.34
N TYR A 112 47.64 9.80 -15.31
CA TYR A 112 47.99 9.89 -16.73
C TYR A 112 48.35 11.34 -17.11
N PRO A 113 49.37 11.60 -17.96
CA PRO A 113 50.24 10.66 -18.65
C PRO A 113 51.59 10.35 -17.96
N SER A 114 51.87 10.91 -16.78
CA SER A 114 53.16 10.69 -16.08
C SER A 114 53.33 9.25 -15.63
N MET A 115 52.23 8.58 -15.27
CA MET A 115 52.19 7.22 -14.71
C MET A 115 52.98 7.05 -13.40
N GLU A 116 53.32 8.15 -12.72
CA GLU A 116 53.82 8.14 -11.35
C GLU A 116 52.66 7.90 -10.36
N GLY A 117 52.84 6.98 -9.42
CA GLY A 117 51.84 6.62 -8.42
C GLY A 117 52.21 5.35 -7.65
N CYS A 118 51.26 4.83 -6.88
CA CYS A 118 51.43 3.64 -6.02
C CYS A 118 51.44 2.30 -6.77
N GLN A 119 52.13 2.16 -7.91
CA GLN A 119 52.37 0.85 -8.55
C GLN A 119 53.87 0.54 -8.50
N ASN A 120 54.28 -0.22 -7.47
CA ASN A 120 55.68 -0.50 -7.13
C ASN A 120 56.17 -1.88 -7.63
N GLY A 121 55.31 -2.66 -8.28
CA GLY A 121 55.57 -4.03 -8.72
C GLY A 121 55.01 -5.07 -7.75
N ALA A 122 54.36 -6.09 -8.31
CA ALA A 122 53.75 -7.19 -7.59
C ALA A 122 53.87 -8.48 -8.40
N LEU A 123 53.68 -9.64 -7.76
CA LEU A 123 53.69 -10.97 -8.41
C LEU A 123 54.93 -11.26 -9.29
N GLY A 124 56.09 -10.72 -8.89
CA GLY A 124 57.36 -10.87 -9.63
C GLY A 124 57.58 -9.87 -10.77
N LEU A 125 56.61 -9.02 -11.10
CA LEU A 125 56.80 -7.89 -12.01
C LEU A 125 57.41 -6.71 -11.24
N SER A 126 58.30 -5.95 -11.90
CA SER A 126 58.81 -4.69 -11.37
C SER A 126 57.83 -3.54 -11.61
N SER A 127 57.91 -2.49 -10.78
CA SER A 127 57.14 -1.23 -10.89
C SER A 127 56.93 -0.77 -12.34
N ASN A 128 58.02 -0.54 -13.08
CA ASN A 128 57.97 -0.06 -14.46
C ASN A 128 57.17 -0.99 -15.38
N VAL A 129 57.35 -2.31 -15.26
CA VAL A 129 56.66 -3.30 -16.12
C VAL A 129 55.17 -3.36 -15.79
N ALA A 130 54.80 -3.30 -14.51
CA ALA A 130 53.41 -3.19 -14.09
C ALA A 130 52.76 -1.89 -14.58
N GLN A 131 53.44 -0.75 -14.44
CA GLN A 131 53.00 0.55 -14.94
C GLN A 131 52.82 0.54 -16.48
N ASP A 132 53.72 -0.11 -17.23
CA ASP A 132 53.60 -0.25 -18.69
C ASP A 132 52.32 -1.02 -19.09
N TYR A 133 51.96 -2.12 -18.41
CA TYR A 133 50.71 -2.84 -18.68
C TYR A 133 49.48 -1.95 -18.42
N VAL A 134 49.43 -1.26 -17.29
CA VAL A 134 48.33 -0.33 -16.98
C VAL A 134 48.26 0.80 -18.02
N LYS A 135 49.39 1.39 -18.37
CA LYS A 135 49.50 2.50 -19.34
C LYS A 135 49.03 2.09 -20.74
N ASN A 136 49.44 0.92 -21.21
CA ASN A 136 49.07 0.39 -22.52
C ASN A 136 47.59 -0.04 -22.61
N CYS A 137 46.90 -0.13 -21.46
CA CYS A 137 45.48 -0.48 -21.36
C CYS A 137 44.54 0.73 -21.29
N ILE A 138 45.07 1.96 -21.27
CA ILE A 138 44.25 3.17 -21.06
C ILE A 138 43.31 3.42 -22.24
N GLY A 139 42.05 3.75 -21.92
CA GLY A 139 40.94 3.88 -22.87
C GLY A 139 40.25 2.54 -23.18
N VAL A 140 38.99 2.61 -23.61
CA VAL A 140 38.16 1.45 -23.99
C VAL A 140 38.94 0.57 -24.98
N THR A 141 39.08 -0.70 -24.63
CA THR A 141 39.97 -1.67 -25.24
C THR A 141 39.21 -2.99 -25.34
N THR A 142 38.58 -3.21 -26.49
CA THR A 142 37.77 -4.40 -26.77
C THR A 142 38.62 -5.64 -27.00
N GLY A 143 38.05 -6.83 -26.80
CA GLY A 143 38.67 -8.11 -27.09
C GLY A 143 39.83 -8.48 -26.16
N ILE A 144 39.87 -7.95 -24.93
CA ILE A 144 40.75 -8.45 -23.86
C ILE A 144 40.35 -9.89 -23.50
N VAL A 145 39.07 -10.10 -23.22
CA VAL A 145 38.50 -11.41 -22.87
C VAL A 145 38.05 -12.18 -24.11
N LYS A 146 37.90 -13.50 -23.95
CA LYS A 146 37.21 -14.36 -24.93
C LYS A 146 35.75 -13.92 -25.06
N ASP A 147 35.19 -14.13 -26.24
CA ASP A 147 33.78 -13.82 -26.55
C ASP A 147 32.79 -14.76 -25.84
N THR A 148 33.27 -15.85 -25.24
CA THR A 148 32.46 -16.73 -24.38
C THR A 148 33.18 -17.08 -23.07
N LEU A 149 32.39 -17.29 -22.02
CA LEU A 149 32.88 -17.71 -20.70
C LEU A 149 33.51 -19.10 -20.70
N GLY A 150 34.40 -19.31 -19.74
CA GLY A 150 34.98 -20.62 -19.41
C GLY A 150 33.98 -21.59 -18.78
N ALA A 151 34.42 -22.84 -18.56
CA ALA A 151 33.63 -23.86 -17.88
C ALA A 151 33.44 -23.59 -16.37
N ASP A 152 34.24 -22.67 -15.84
CA ASP A 152 34.20 -22.05 -14.51
C ASP A 152 33.25 -20.85 -14.43
N LYS A 153 32.52 -20.54 -15.52
CA LYS A 153 31.71 -19.32 -15.72
C LYS A 153 32.46 -18.00 -15.62
N LYS A 154 33.80 -17.99 -15.67
CA LYS A 154 34.61 -16.76 -15.57
C LYS A 154 35.05 -16.27 -16.95
N PRO A 155 35.39 -14.97 -17.11
CA PRO A 155 36.12 -14.49 -18.27
C PRO A 155 37.53 -15.08 -18.29
N HIS A 156 38.10 -15.23 -19.48
CA HIS A 156 39.50 -15.63 -19.68
C HIS A 156 40.09 -14.76 -20.79
N LEU A 157 41.39 -14.48 -20.77
CA LEU A 157 42.04 -13.70 -21.84
C LEU A 157 41.84 -14.34 -23.23
N SER A 158 41.61 -13.52 -24.25
CA SER A 158 41.50 -13.94 -25.65
C SER A 158 42.84 -14.32 -26.29
N GLY A 159 43.95 -13.86 -25.71
CA GLY A 159 45.27 -13.90 -26.34
C GLY A 159 45.42 -12.93 -27.53
N SER A 160 44.50 -11.98 -27.73
CA SER A 160 44.59 -10.92 -28.72
C SER A 160 45.77 -9.96 -28.45
N ALA A 161 46.00 -9.00 -29.37
CA ALA A 161 46.94 -7.92 -29.12
C ALA A 161 46.49 -7.01 -27.95
N ASN A 162 45.18 -6.78 -27.81
CA ASN A 162 44.60 -6.01 -26.70
C ASN A 162 44.70 -6.76 -25.37
N ALA A 163 44.49 -8.08 -25.34
CA ALA A 163 44.74 -8.89 -24.16
C ALA A 163 46.21 -8.78 -23.70
N LYS A 164 47.15 -8.92 -24.64
CA LYS A 164 48.60 -8.91 -24.38
C LYS A 164 49.20 -7.53 -24.09
N LYS A 165 48.55 -6.43 -24.47
CA LYS A 165 48.97 -5.07 -24.07
C LYS A 165 48.51 -4.73 -22.64
N CYS A 166 47.38 -5.28 -22.21
CA CYS A 166 46.76 -5.00 -20.91
C CYS A 166 47.21 -5.93 -19.79
N PHE A 167 47.42 -7.22 -20.07
CA PHE A 167 47.67 -8.23 -19.05
C PHE A 167 48.92 -9.09 -19.36
N PRO A 168 49.77 -9.37 -18.35
CA PRO A 168 51.02 -10.12 -18.53
C PRO A 168 50.83 -11.63 -18.74
N SER A 169 49.79 -12.22 -18.16
CA SER A 169 49.52 -13.66 -18.20
C SER A 169 48.07 -13.97 -17.83
N ASP A 170 47.58 -15.14 -18.26
CA ASP A 170 46.29 -15.68 -17.80
C ASP A 170 46.28 -15.88 -16.27
N GLU A 171 47.40 -16.28 -15.67
CA GLU A 171 47.54 -16.46 -14.22
C GLU A 171 47.23 -15.17 -13.45
N ILE A 172 47.79 -14.03 -13.88
CA ILE A 172 47.57 -12.73 -13.23
C ILE A 172 46.17 -12.20 -13.53
N PHE A 173 45.66 -12.37 -14.76
CA PHE A 173 44.28 -12.00 -15.09
C PHE A 173 43.25 -12.79 -14.28
N ASN A 174 43.46 -14.09 -14.07
CA ASN A 174 42.51 -14.93 -13.35
C ASN A 174 42.39 -14.54 -11.86
N MET A 175 43.41 -13.91 -11.27
CA MET A 175 43.35 -13.39 -9.88
C MET A 175 42.37 -12.23 -9.70
N LEU A 176 41.89 -11.59 -10.78
CA LEU A 176 40.85 -10.58 -10.71
C LEU A 176 39.52 -11.15 -10.20
N PHE A 177 39.17 -12.37 -10.62
CA PHE A 177 37.88 -13.00 -10.32
C PHE A 177 38.02 -14.33 -9.56
N ASN A 178 39.10 -14.51 -8.80
CA ASN A 178 39.32 -15.70 -7.98
C ASN A 178 40.00 -15.36 -6.65
N GLN A 179 39.51 -15.92 -5.55
CA GLN A 179 40.08 -15.77 -4.21
C GLN A 179 41.54 -16.27 -4.22
N THR A 180 42.49 -15.37 -4.01
CA THR A 180 43.93 -15.63 -4.14
C THR A 180 44.65 -15.15 -2.89
N ASN A 181 44.98 -16.09 -2.00
CA ASN A 181 45.56 -15.81 -0.69
C ASN A 181 46.85 -14.97 -0.81
N GLY A 182 46.88 -13.81 -0.13
CA GLY A 182 47.98 -12.85 -0.18
C GLY A 182 47.92 -11.85 -1.34
N VAL A 183 46.91 -11.92 -2.20
CA VAL A 183 46.72 -11.03 -3.36
C VAL A 183 45.38 -10.28 -3.27
N ASN A 184 44.30 -10.95 -2.86
CA ASN A 184 43.00 -10.32 -2.66
C ASN A 184 42.28 -10.86 -1.41
N GLU A 185 41.25 -10.13 -0.97
CA GLU A 185 40.27 -10.55 0.04
C GLU A 185 38.88 -10.63 -0.62
N MET A 186 38.20 -11.76 -0.49
CA MET A 186 36.87 -11.97 -1.06
C MET A 186 35.79 -11.53 -0.07
N SER A 187 34.84 -10.70 -0.53
CA SER A 187 33.69 -10.19 0.23
C SER A 187 32.36 -10.48 -0.49
N CYS A 188 31.28 -10.60 0.28
CA CYS A 188 29.92 -10.67 -0.24
C CYS A 188 29.38 -9.26 -0.46
N TYR A 189 28.62 -9.03 -1.54
CA TYR A 189 27.89 -7.79 -1.74
C TYR A 189 26.48 -8.03 -2.32
N ASP A 190 25.60 -7.04 -2.17
CA ASP A 190 24.22 -7.07 -2.64
C ASP A 190 23.89 -5.71 -3.30
N LEU A 191 24.03 -5.63 -4.62
CA LEU A 191 23.89 -4.39 -5.39
C LEU A 191 22.41 -3.97 -5.49
N PRO A 192 21.98 -2.82 -4.91
CA PRO A 192 20.57 -2.48 -4.81
C PRO A 192 20.02 -1.89 -6.13
N LEU A 193 19.19 -2.66 -6.82
CA LEU A 193 18.47 -2.23 -8.01
C LEU A 193 17.12 -1.63 -7.63
N THR A 194 16.93 -0.34 -7.88
CA THR A 194 15.75 0.46 -7.52
C THR A 194 14.83 0.72 -8.72
N LYS A 195 13.51 0.79 -8.51
CA LYS A 195 12.54 1.00 -9.59
C LYS A 195 12.41 2.48 -9.96
N THR A 196 12.63 2.78 -11.24
CA THR A 196 12.48 4.12 -11.82
C THR A 196 11.02 4.43 -12.18
N GLU A 197 10.72 5.72 -12.40
CA GLU A 197 9.43 6.20 -12.92
C GLU A 197 9.04 5.54 -14.27
N LYS A 198 10.05 5.08 -15.04
CA LYS A 198 9.91 4.40 -16.33
C LYS A 198 9.69 2.88 -16.20
N ASN A 199 9.46 2.38 -14.99
CA ASN A 199 9.38 0.96 -14.65
C ASN A 199 10.64 0.12 -14.98
N ARG A 200 11.78 0.77 -15.23
CA ARG A 200 13.10 0.12 -15.33
C ARG A 200 13.75 0.01 -13.94
N TRP A 201 14.55 -1.02 -13.73
CA TRP A 201 15.40 -1.21 -12.55
C TRP A 201 16.73 -0.49 -12.74
N MET A 202 17.22 0.21 -11.71
CA MET A 202 18.42 1.04 -11.79
C MET A 202 19.23 1.03 -10.48
N PHE A 203 20.54 0.88 -10.61
CA PHE A 203 21.52 1.36 -9.64
C PHE A 203 22.30 2.53 -10.26
N ASN A 204 22.67 3.54 -9.46
CA ASN A 204 23.49 4.65 -9.95
C ASN A 204 24.39 5.22 -8.85
N SER A 205 25.66 4.82 -8.86
CA SER A 205 26.70 5.29 -7.95
C SER A 205 26.81 6.82 -7.87
N ASP A 206 26.53 7.55 -8.96
CA ASP A 206 26.61 9.02 -9.00
C ASP A 206 25.69 9.71 -7.96
N TYR A 207 24.63 9.02 -7.52
CA TYR A 207 23.64 9.50 -6.54
C TYR A 207 23.47 8.56 -5.33
N PHE A 208 24.31 7.53 -5.21
CA PHE A 208 24.30 6.60 -4.08
C PHE A 208 25.22 7.10 -2.96
N GLN A 209 24.90 6.78 -1.70
CA GLN A 209 25.82 6.94 -0.58
C GLN A 209 26.04 5.56 0.05
N GLY A 210 27.22 4.99 -0.17
CA GLY A 210 27.59 3.68 0.37
C GLY A 210 27.78 3.72 1.88
N GLU A 211 27.62 2.58 2.54
CA GLU A 211 27.90 2.48 3.99
C GLU A 211 29.37 2.82 4.28
N GLY A 212 29.62 3.52 5.38
CA GLY A 212 30.96 4.06 5.69
C GLY A 212 31.37 5.31 4.90
N THR A 213 30.64 5.72 3.86
CA THR A 213 30.89 6.99 3.16
C THR A 213 30.18 8.18 3.82
N PRO A 214 30.84 9.35 3.96
CA PRO A 214 30.26 10.53 4.59
C PRO A 214 29.40 11.37 3.63
N ILE A 215 29.44 11.07 2.33
CA ILE A 215 28.85 11.88 1.27
C ILE A 215 28.44 11.04 0.07
N VAL A 216 27.46 11.52 -0.69
CA VAL A 216 26.95 10.90 -1.92
C VAL A 216 28.00 10.90 -3.04
N GLY A 217 28.04 9.81 -3.81
CA GLY A 217 28.73 9.68 -5.09
C GLY A 217 29.81 8.59 -5.11
N GLY A 218 29.88 7.83 -6.20
CA GLY A 218 30.87 6.78 -6.44
C GLY A 218 30.52 5.43 -5.78
N PHE A 219 31.24 4.37 -6.15
CA PHE A 219 30.95 2.99 -5.77
C PHE A 219 32.03 2.41 -4.86
N TYR A 220 31.91 2.66 -3.55
CA TYR A 220 32.90 2.22 -2.55
C TYR A 220 32.30 1.15 -1.61
N PRO A 221 32.04 -0.09 -2.09
CA PRO A 221 31.30 -1.11 -1.35
C PRO A 221 32.08 -1.74 -0.18
N LEU A 222 33.41 -1.56 -0.13
CA LEU A 222 34.32 -2.25 0.80
C LEU A 222 34.69 -1.41 2.03
N GLU A 223 34.11 -0.22 2.19
CA GLU A 223 34.56 0.82 3.13
C GLU A 223 34.56 0.43 4.62
N LEU A 224 33.79 -0.60 4.99
CA LEU A 224 33.59 -1.12 6.35
C LEU A 224 34.15 -2.54 6.59
N THR A 225 34.86 -3.12 5.62
CA THR A 225 35.33 -4.52 5.70
C THR A 225 36.36 -4.76 6.81
N THR A 226 36.23 -5.88 7.52
CA THR A 226 37.09 -6.28 8.64
C THR A 226 37.56 -7.72 8.50
N ASP A 227 38.61 -8.09 9.24
CA ASP A 227 39.13 -9.47 9.28
C ASP A 227 38.03 -10.50 9.62
N GLU A 228 37.02 -10.10 10.41
CA GLU A 228 35.85 -10.93 10.74
C GLU A 228 34.91 -11.11 9.54
N THR A 229 34.57 -10.03 8.81
CA THR A 229 33.72 -10.14 7.61
C THR A 229 34.42 -10.94 6.50
N ILE A 230 35.74 -10.81 6.38
CA ILE A 230 36.56 -11.60 5.45
C ILE A 230 36.58 -13.09 5.84
N LEU A 231 36.78 -13.43 7.13
CA LEU A 231 36.74 -14.83 7.56
C LEU A 231 35.34 -15.47 7.47
N LEU A 232 34.27 -14.67 7.57
CA LEU A 232 32.88 -15.11 7.31
C LEU A 232 32.62 -15.33 5.81
N ALA A 233 33.21 -14.51 4.94
CA ALA A 233 33.04 -14.61 3.50
C ALA A 233 33.65 -15.88 2.88
N SER A 234 34.71 -16.43 3.47
CA SER A 234 35.30 -17.73 3.10
C SER A 234 36.18 -18.27 4.22
N SER A 235 35.84 -19.46 4.73
CA SER A 235 36.65 -20.15 5.75
C SER A 235 38.04 -20.60 5.27
N SER A 236 38.31 -20.50 3.96
CA SER A 236 39.60 -20.85 3.35
C SER A 236 40.56 -19.67 3.16
N GLN A 237 40.08 -18.43 3.32
CA GLN A 237 40.88 -17.24 3.06
C GLN A 237 41.61 -16.74 4.31
N THR A 238 42.74 -16.07 4.09
CA THR A 238 43.54 -15.45 5.15
C THR A 238 43.49 -13.93 4.93
N PRO A 239 43.06 -13.13 5.93
CA PRO A 239 43.02 -11.68 5.78
C PRO A 239 44.35 -11.08 5.33
N VAL A 240 44.26 -10.14 4.40
CA VAL A 240 45.36 -9.37 3.81
C VAL A 240 45.05 -7.88 3.99
N PRO A 241 45.31 -7.26 5.16
CA PRO A 241 44.91 -5.88 5.45
C PRO A 241 45.50 -4.79 4.53
N TYR A 242 46.34 -5.16 3.57
CA TYR A 242 46.82 -4.28 2.51
C TYR A 242 45.88 -4.22 1.29
N ALA A 243 44.91 -5.14 1.14
CA ALA A 243 43.85 -5.02 0.14
C ALA A 243 42.97 -3.79 0.45
N ARG A 244 42.50 -3.72 1.70
CA ARG A 244 41.74 -2.59 2.29
C ARG A 244 42.50 -1.25 2.38
N PHE A 245 43.61 -1.04 1.67
CA PHE A 245 44.35 0.21 1.66
C PHE A 245 43.59 1.29 0.89
N LYS A 246 43.13 2.31 1.61
CA LYS A 246 42.40 3.44 1.02
C LYS A 246 43.35 4.37 0.26
N ARG A 247 42.94 4.73 -0.96
CA ARG A 247 43.69 5.52 -1.94
C ARG A 247 43.01 6.85 -2.22
N THR A 248 43.76 7.80 -2.79
CA THR A 248 43.23 9.11 -3.14
C THR A 248 42.07 8.95 -4.14
N ALA A 249 40.91 9.45 -3.76
CA ALA A 249 39.64 9.24 -4.42
C ALA A 249 38.91 10.57 -4.59
N GLU A 250 38.05 10.65 -5.58
CA GLU A 250 37.33 11.86 -5.95
C GLU A 250 35.88 11.53 -6.34
N GLY A 251 35.01 12.52 -6.21
CA GLY A 251 33.61 12.34 -6.52
C GLY A 251 33.32 12.07 -8.01
N PRO A 252 32.09 11.61 -8.31
CA PRO A 252 31.63 11.42 -9.67
C PRO A 252 31.66 12.73 -10.48
N VAL A 253 31.54 12.60 -11.80
CA VAL A 253 31.51 13.71 -12.76
C VAL A 253 30.39 13.51 -13.77
N TYR A 254 29.84 14.62 -14.28
CA TYR A 254 28.69 14.60 -15.19
C TYR A 254 28.98 15.30 -16.53
N MET A 255 28.30 14.85 -17.57
CA MET A 255 28.33 15.45 -18.90
C MET A 255 27.40 16.67 -19.02
N HIS A 256 27.60 17.45 -20.09
CA HIS A 256 26.70 18.53 -20.51
C HIS A 256 25.22 18.06 -20.57
N PRO A 257 24.22 18.90 -20.15
CA PRO A 257 22.82 18.49 -20.07
C PRO A 257 22.23 17.86 -21.34
N TYR A 258 22.68 18.24 -22.53
CA TYR A 258 22.25 17.61 -23.80
C TYR A 258 22.52 16.10 -23.84
N LEU A 259 23.67 15.65 -23.32
CA LEU A 259 24.03 14.23 -23.31
C LEU A 259 23.29 13.47 -22.20
N ARG A 260 23.05 14.13 -21.05
CA ARG A 260 22.24 13.60 -19.94
C ARG A 260 20.74 13.57 -20.23
N ALA A 261 20.28 14.32 -21.22
CA ALA A 261 18.90 14.29 -21.67
C ALA A 261 18.64 13.05 -22.54
N VAL A 262 17.46 12.47 -22.37
CA VAL A 262 16.86 11.54 -23.33
C VAL A 262 16.63 12.26 -24.66
N ASP A 263 16.65 11.53 -25.77
CA ASP A 263 16.19 12.03 -27.06
C ASP A 263 14.79 11.47 -27.38
N PRO A 264 13.75 12.29 -27.61
CA PRO A 264 12.45 11.78 -28.05
C PRO A 264 12.47 11.18 -29.47
N GLU A 265 13.56 11.36 -30.24
CA GLU A 265 13.76 10.70 -31.54
C GLU A 265 14.46 9.32 -31.42
N ILE A 266 14.89 8.92 -30.21
CA ILE A 266 15.59 7.65 -29.92
C ILE A 266 14.62 6.68 -29.23
N GLU A 267 14.27 5.59 -29.92
CA GLU A 267 13.26 4.60 -29.49
C GLU A 267 13.58 3.94 -28.14
N GLU A 268 14.86 3.85 -27.78
CA GLU A 268 15.32 3.23 -26.53
C GLU A 268 14.90 4.02 -25.28
N ASP A 269 14.62 5.32 -25.40
CA ASP A 269 14.22 6.19 -24.27
C ASP A 269 15.28 6.28 -23.14
N PHE A 270 16.56 6.25 -23.54
CA PHE A 270 17.74 6.41 -22.67
C PHE A 270 18.42 7.78 -22.83
N PRO A 271 19.18 8.26 -21.82
CA PRO A 271 20.09 9.40 -21.98
C PRO A 271 21.07 9.16 -23.13
N ARG A 272 21.32 10.18 -23.98
CA ARG A 272 22.23 10.04 -25.13
C ARG A 272 23.63 9.55 -24.73
N GLN A 273 24.11 9.96 -23.55
CA GLN A 273 25.38 9.50 -22.98
C GLN A 273 25.46 7.98 -22.75
N ASP A 274 24.34 7.33 -22.42
CA ASP A 274 24.31 5.92 -22.03
C ASP A 274 24.16 4.99 -23.26
N LEU A 275 24.19 5.57 -24.48
CA LEU A 275 24.05 4.89 -25.78
C LEU A 275 25.26 5.11 -26.73
N LEU A 276 26.29 5.85 -26.30
CA LEU A 276 27.33 6.34 -27.22
C LEU A 276 28.18 5.23 -27.86
N CYS A 277 28.51 4.15 -27.14
CA CYS A 277 29.41 3.11 -27.67
C CYS A 277 28.66 1.92 -28.25
N ASN A 278 29.08 1.50 -29.45
CA ASN A 278 28.58 0.27 -30.09
C ASN A 278 29.05 -0.99 -29.37
N GLY A 279 28.25 -2.05 -29.45
CA GLY A 279 28.54 -3.36 -28.85
C GLY A 279 27.80 -4.52 -29.53
N PRO A 280 28.00 -5.76 -29.07
CA PRO A 280 27.46 -6.99 -29.69
C PRO A 280 25.95 -7.02 -29.99
N GLY A 281 25.13 -6.23 -29.30
CA GLY A 281 23.69 -6.06 -29.61
C GLY A 281 23.25 -4.59 -29.72
N TRP A 282 24.15 -3.67 -30.08
CA TRP A 282 23.85 -2.25 -30.32
C TRP A 282 24.79 -1.62 -31.35
N SER A 283 24.23 -1.01 -32.39
CA SER A 283 25.00 -0.38 -33.47
C SER A 283 24.53 1.05 -33.80
N GLY A 284 23.83 1.71 -32.87
CA GLY A 284 23.30 3.08 -33.02
C GLY A 284 24.27 4.18 -32.56
N GLY A 285 25.37 3.81 -31.92
CA GLY A 285 26.42 4.72 -31.46
C GLY A 285 27.65 4.72 -32.38
N MET A 286 28.80 5.00 -31.78
CA MET A 286 30.12 5.10 -32.39
C MET A 286 31.07 3.98 -31.93
N ASN A 287 32.21 3.83 -32.61
CA ASN A 287 33.31 3.02 -32.08
C ASN A 287 34.04 3.79 -30.96
N CYS A 288 34.15 3.20 -29.78
CA CYS A 288 34.82 3.81 -28.63
C CYS A 288 36.26 3.29 -28.37
N GLU A 289 36.77 2.33 -29.15
CA GLU A 289 38.14 1.82 -29.01
C GLU A 289 39.18 2.95 -28.96
N GLY A 290 39.94 3.02 -27.86
CA GLY A 290 40.95 4.04 -27.58
C GLY A 290 40.43 5.35 -26.96
N LEU A 291 39.15 5.43 -26.59
CA LEU A 291 38.52 6.64 -25.99
C LEU A 291 38.22 6.45 -24.50
N TYR A 292 37.77 7.53 -23.84
CA TYR A 292 37.59 7.66 -22.39
C TYR A 292 38.91 7.55 -21.60
N ALA A 293 40.06 7.87 -22.20
CA ALA A 293 41.39 7.75 -21.60
C ALA A 293 41.63 8.72 -20.42
N ASP A 294 41.27 9.98 -20.62
CA ASP A 294 41.49 11.11 -19.68
C ASP A 294 40.42 12.20 -19.77
N GLY A 295 39.57 12.21 -20.81
CA GLY A 295 38.50 13.17 -21.00
C GLY A 295 38.87 14.40 -21.84
N ASP A 296 40.13 14.53 -22.29
CA ASP A 296 40.45 15.46 -23.39
C ASP A 296 39.99 14.86 -24.73
N ASP A 297 40.04 13.53 -24.85
CA ASP A 297 39.50 12.75 -25.96
C ASP A 297 37.96 12.82 -26.10
N LEU A 298 37.23 13.08 -25.01
CA LEU A 298 35.81 13.43 -25.04
C LEU A 298 35.54 14.66 -25.94
N ASN A 299 36.48 15.61 -26.08
CA ASN A 299 36.31 16.68 -27.06
C ASN A 299 36.19 16.15 -28.50
N THR A 300 36.82 15.03 -28.83
CA THR A 300 36.64 14.36 -30.13
C THR A 300 35.21 13.84 -30.27
N ILE A 301 34.69 13.17 -29.23
CA ILE A 301 33.30 12.66 -29.17
C ILE A 301 32.29 13.80 -29.34
N LEU A 302 32.52 14.94 -28.69
CA LEU A 302 31.66 16.14 -28.75
C LEU A 302 31.63 16.82 -30.14
N HIS A 303 32.60 16.55 -31.01
CA HIS A 303 32.69 17.12 -32.37
C HIS A 303 32.39 16.09 -33.49
N LEU A 304 31.89 14.90 -33.18
CA LEU A 304 31.57 13.89 -34.20
C LEU A 304 30.35 14.28 -35.05
N PRO A 305 30.37 13.99 -36.37
CA PRO A 305 29.29 14.36 -37.30
C PRO A 305 28.06 13.42 -37.21
N MET A 306 27.72 12.92 -36.03
CA MET A 306 26.50 12.12 -35.80
C MET A 306 25.34 13.07 -35.47
N SER A 307 24.73 13.61 -36.53
CA SER A 307 23.77 14.73 -36.54
C SER A 307 24.37 16.10 -36.16
N GLU A 308 23.77 17.17 -36.67
CA GLU A 308 24.16 18.56 -36.34
C GLU A 308 23.93 18.91 -34.85
N SER A 309 23.23 18.06 -34.10
CA SER A 309 22.86 18.31 -32.70
C SER A 309 23.97 18.01 -31.69
N PHE A 310 24.98 17.19 -32.01
CA PHE A 310 26.04 16.87 -31.04
C PHE A 310 27.02 18.03 -30.79
N ASN A 311 27.17 18.94 -31.77
CA ASN A 311 27.84 20.25 -31.63
C ASN A 311 27.23 21.16 -30.53
N LYS A 312 26.16 20.75 -29.85
CA LYS A 312 25.52 21.46 -28.73
C LYS A 312 26.10 21.06 -27.36
N ALA A 313 26.96 20.06 -27.28
CA ALA A 313 27.62 19.66 -26.04
C ALA A 313 29.09 20.11 -26.03
N TRP A 314 29.49 20.78 -24.93
CA TRP A 314 30.75 21.55 -24.88
C TRP A 314 31.49 21.43 -23.52
N CYS A 315 30.96 20.66 -22.58
CA CYS A 315 31.53 20.54 -21.23
C CYS A 315 31.46 19.10 -20.68
N TRP A 316 32.36 18.83 -19.73
CA TRP A 316 32.46 17.61 -18.93
C TRP A 316 32.99 17.98 -17.53
N GLY A 317 32.54 17.29 -16.49
CA GLY A 317 33.08 17.43 -15.13
C GLY A 317 33.06 18.88 -14.62
N SER A 318 34.21 19.38 -14.17
CA SER A 318 34.39 20.76 -13.65
C SER A 318 33.97 21.84 -14.65
N TYR A 319 34.13 21.62 -15.96
CA TYR A 319 33.68 22.56 -16.99
C TYR A 319 32.15 22.69 -17.08
N CYS A 320 31.38 21.76 -16.49
CA CYS A 320 29.92 21.82 -16.45
C CYS A 320 29.34 22.43 -15.16
N ALA A 321 30.13 23.12 -14.31
CA ALA A 321 29.67 23.59 -13.00
C ALA A 321 28.35 24.39 -13.01
N ASP A 322 28.15 25.29 -13.98
CA ASP A 322 26.92 26.08 -14.15
C ASP A 322 25.71 25.24 -14.63
N SER A 323 25.97 24.02 -15.11
CA SER A 323 25.00 23.06 -15.66
C SER A 323 24.76 21.85 -14.75
N ARG A 324 24.99 22.03 -13.44
CA ARG A 324 24.86 21.00 -12.40
C ARG A 324 23.49 20.31 -12.39
N PRO A 325 23.41 18.96 -12.23
CA PRO A 325 22.14 18.26 -12.08
C PRO A 325 21.35 18.69 -10.84
N ALA A 326 20.02 18.50 -10.86
CA ALA A 326 19.21 18.56 -9.65
C ALA A 326 19.68 17.49 -8.64
N GLY A 327 19.61 17.80 -7.35
CA GLY A 327 20.07 16.91 -6.26
C GLY A 327 21.60 16.76 -6.11
N TRP A 328 22.40 17.12 -7.12
CA TRP A 328 23.86 16.95 -7.09
C TRP A 328 24.52 17.76 -5.96
N PRO A 329 25.37 17.16 -5.11
CA PRO A 329 25.92 17.82 -3.94
C PRO A 329 26.88 18.97 -4.30
N LEU A 330 26.98 19.95 -3.41
CA LEU A 330 28.03 20.98 -3.43
C LEU A 330 28.93 20.75 -2.22
N ILE A 331 30.24 20.85 -2.43
CA ILE A 331 31.28 20.40 -1.49
C ILE A 331 32.23 21.55 -1.18
N VAL A 332 32.76 21.65 0.03
CA VAL A 332 33.91 22.52 0.31
C VAL A 332 35.11 22.00 -0.50
N GLU A 333 35.70 22.89 -1.29
CA GLU A 333 36.78 22.61 -2.24
C GLU A 333 37.90 21.74 -1.66
N GLY A 334 38.21 20.61 -2.31
CA GLY A 334 39.28 19.68 -1.90
C GLY A 334 38.98 18.82 -0.66
N THR A 335 37.71 18.67 -0.28
CA THR A 335 37.25 17.87 0.87
C THR A 335 36.05 16.97 0.51
N GLU A 336 35.49 16.27 1.51
CA GLU A 336 34.22 15.52 1.43
C GLU A 336 33.10 16.16 2.27
N THR A 337 33.23 17.44 2.62
CA THR A 337 32.27 18.17 3.48
C THR A 337 31.29 18.96 2.62
N LEU A 338 29.99 18.82 2.85
CA LEU A 338 28.96 19.62 2.16
C LEU A 338 29.18 21.14 2.34
N ALA A 339 29.06 21.90 1.25
CA ALA A 339 29.27 23.34 1.24
C ALA A 339 28.11 24.10 1.90
N GLY A 340 28.43 24.90 2.93
CA GLY A 340 27.52 25.91 3.46
C GLY A 340 27.38 27.11 2.52
N ALA A 341 26.32 27.90 2.71
CA ALA A 341 26.09 29.13 1.94
C ALA A 341 27.27 30.11 2.07
N GLY A 342 27.88 30.47 0.94
CA GLY A 342 29.03 31.40 0.88
C GLY A 342 30.41 30.74 1.01
N ALA A 343 30.52 29.41 1.06
CA ALA A 343 31.80 28.70 0.95
C ALA A 343 32.30 28.61 -0.50
N ASN A 344 33.61 28.40 -0.70
CA ASN A 344 34.16 27.92 -1.97
C ASN A 344 33.60 26.53 -2.27
N ALA A 345 32.64 26.46 -3.19
CA ALA A 345 31.90 25.24 -3.51
C ALA A 345 32.46 24.56 -4.77
N SER A 346 32.98 23.35 -4.61
CA SER A 346 33.22 22.39 -5.70
C SER A 346 31.96 21.58 -6.00
N ILE A 347 31.85 21.09 -7.23
CA ILE A 347 30.86 20.08 -7.65
C ILE A 347 31.34 18.63 -7.43
N ARG A 348 32.61 18.45 -7.09
CA ARG A 348 33.31 17.16 -6.97
C ARG A 348 34.07 17.13 -5.64
N TRP A 349 33.84 16.11 -4.83
CA TRP A 349 34.55 15.94 -3.56
C TRP A 349 35.94 15.32 -3.79
N VAL A 350 36.83 15.43 -2.79
CA VAL A 350 38.17 14.83 -2.82
C VAL A 350 38.49 14.22 -1.46
N SER A 351 38.77 12.92 -1.43
CA SER A 351 39.32 12.19 -0.28
C SER A 351 40.78 11.85 -0.55
N LYS A 352 41.68 12.17 0.38
CA LYS A 352 43.13 12.05 0.17
C LYS A 352 43.72 10.89 0.97
N GLU A 353 44.60 10.12 0.34
CA GLU A 353 45.28 9.03 1.04
C GLU A 353 46.18 9.53 2.17
N ASN A 354 46.49 8.63 3.10
CA ASN A 354 47.46 8.88 4.16
C ASN A 354 48.45 7.71 4.24
N ALA A 355 49.59 7.94 4.89
CA ALA A 355 50.66 6.94 4.98
C ALA A 355 50.29 5.66 5.77
N SER A 356 49.09 5.61 6.36
CA SER A 356 48.54 4.43 7.05
C SER A 356 47.50 3.66 6.22
N GLY A 357 47.17 4.08 4.99
CA GLY A 357 46.17 3.41 4.15
C GLY A 357 44.72 3.58 4.64
N THR A 358 44.44 4.60 5.46
CA THR A 358 43.12 4.80 6.12
C THR A 358 42.40 6.08 5.71
N GLY A 359 43.04 6.95 4.94
CA GLY A 359 42.41 8.11 4.29
C GLY A 359 42.18 7.82 2.81
N GLY A 360 41.24 8.52 2.17
CA GLY A 360 40.80 8.16 0.82
C GLY A 360 39.62 7.17 0.84
N ARG A 361 39.47 6.42 -0.25
CA ARG A 361 38.47 5.33 -0.37
C ARG A 361 39.16 4.03 -0.78
N ASN A 362 38.58 2.89 -0.40
CA ASN A 362 38.90 1.61 -1.03
C ASN A 362 38.18 1.53 -2.38
N GLN A 363 38.96 1.44 -3.45
CA GLN A 363 38.52 1.53 -4.85
C GLN A 363 39.39 0.65 -5.78
N HIS A 364 40.09 -0.35 -5.24
CA HIS A 364 40.90 -1.29 -6.02
C HIS A 364 40.33 -2.70 -5.86
N PHE A 365 39.29 -3.00 -6.63
CA PHE A 365 38.58 -4.26 -6.52
C PHE A 365 38.02 -4.75 -7.85
N CYS A 366 37.61 -6.01 -7.88
CA CYS A 366 36.83 -6.60 -8.96
C CYS A 366 35.50 -7.15 -8.43
N PHE A 367 34.43 -6.93 -9.17
CA PHE A 367 33.06 -7.37 -8.89
C PHE A 367 32.66 -8.50 -9.84
N GLU A 368 31.97 -9.52 -9.32
CA GLU A 368 31.43 -10.65 -10.06
C GLU A 368 30.01 -10.98 -9.59
N SER A 369 29.09 -11.17 -10.53
CA SER A 369 27.71 -11.57 -10.23
C SER A 369 27.15 -12.52 -11.30
N HIS A 370 26.54 -13.61 -10.85
CA HIS A 370 25.85 -14.58 -11.70
C HIS A 370 24.37 -14.62 -11.35
N SER A 371 23.52 -14.50 -12.36
CA SER A 371 22.06 -14.50 -12.22
C SER A 371 21.41 -15.15 -13.44
N ARG A 372 20.08 -15.27 -13.43
CA ARG A 372 19.30 -15.63 -14.62
C ARG A 372 18.20 -14.63 -14.89
N PHE A 373 17.61 -14.72 -16.08
CA PHE A 373 16.40 -13.99 -16.43
C PHE A 373 15.60 -14.77 -17.46
N VAL A 374 14.29 -14.55 -17.50
CA VAL A 374 13.43 -15.03 -18.59
C VAL A 374 13.48 -13.99 -19.71
N TYR A 375 13.94 -14.38 -20.90
CA TYR A 375 14.05 -13.45 -22.03
C TYR A 375 12.67 -13.07 -22.59
N GLN A 376 12.53 -11.79 -22.94
CA GLN A 376 11.33 -11.20 -23.53
C GLN A 376 11.66 -10.18 -24.62
N PRO A 377 10.82 -10.04 -25.66
CA PRO A 377 10.94 -8.96 -26.64
C PRO A 377 10.91 -7.58 -25.98
N GLY A 378 11.74 -6.66 -26.46
CA GLY A 378 11.93 -5.32 -25.89
C GLY A 378 12.84 -5.29 -24.65
N GLN A 379 13.48 -6.38 -24.26
CA GLN A 379 14.44 -6.35 -23.15
C GLN A 379 15.77 -5.69 -23.53
N ILE A 380 16.26 -4.84 -22.64
CA ILE A 380 17.44 -4.00 -22.81
C ILE A 380 18.25 -3.95 -21.52
N PHE A 381 19.58 -3.92 -21.65
CA PHE A 381 20.48 -3.71 -20.52
C PHE A 381 21.48 -2.59 -20.86
N SER A 382 21.63 -1.66 -19.92
CA SER A 382 22.60 -0.57 -19.97
C SER A 382 23.48 -0.63 -18.72
N ILE A 383 24.78 -0.45 -18.91
CA ILE A 383 25.76 -0.19 -17.87
C ILE A 383 26.60 1.02 -18.27
N ARG A 384 27.03 1.83 -17.31
CA ARG A 384 28.05 2.85 -17.51
C ARG A 384 28.98 2.86 -16.31
N GLY A 385 30.28 2.73 -16.57
CA GLY A 385 31.30 2.75 -15.52
C GLY A 385 32.73 2.81 -16.06
N ASP A 386 33.66 3.04 -15.15
CA ASP A 386 35.09 3.11 -15.41
C ASP A 386 35.76 1.72 -15.42
N ASP A 387 36.97 1.71 -15.99
CA ASP A 387 37.84 0.55 -16.19
C ASP A 387 37.12 -0.69 -16.77
N ASP A 388 37.62 -1.91 -16.52
CA ASP A 388 37.13 -3.10 -17.23
C ASP A 388 35.67 -3.42 -16.85
N ILE A 389 34.77 -3.50 -17.84
CA ILE A 389 33.41 -4.01 -17.68
C ILE A 389 33.09 -5.04 -18.77
N TRP A 390 32.70 -6.25 -18.37
CA TRP A 390 32.23 -7.31 -19.26
C TRP A 390 30.88 -7.86 -18.80
N VAL A 391 29.93 -7.93 -19.73
CA VAL A 391 28.61 -8.54 -19.49
C VAL A 391 28.44 -9.69 -20.46
N PHE A 392 28.06 -10.86 -19.95
CA PHE A 392 27.73 -12.03 -20.76
C PHE A 392 26.25 -12.36 -20.61
N VAL A 393 25.61 -12.71 -21.72
CA VAL A 393 24.24 -13.21 -21.78
C VAL A 393 24.28 -14.54 -22.51
N ASP A 394 23.70 -15.59 -21.92
CA ASP A 394 23.80 -16.96 -22.43
C ASP A 394 25.26 -17.32 -22.76
N ASN A 395 26.16 -17.05 -21.81
CA ASN A 395 27.60 -17.32 -21.88
C ASN A 395 28.34 -16.66 -23.08
N GLN A 396 27.74 -15.68 -23.76
CA GLN A 396 28.31 -14.92 -24.88
C GLN A 396 28.44 -13.44 -24.49
N LEU A 397 29.55 -12.80 -24.85
CA LEU A 397 29.88 -11.42 -24.54
C LEU A 397 28.87 -10.46 -25.20
N ALA A 398 28.16 -9.70 -24.36
CA ALA A 398 27.05 -8.81 -24.71
C ALA A 398 27.42 -7.32 -24.54
N VAL A 399 28.32 -7.00 -23.60
CA VAL A 399 28.99 -5.70 -23.45
C VAL A 399 30.49 -5.97 -23.26
N ASP A 400 31.33 -5.26 -24.00
CA ASP A 400 32.79 -5.33 -23.91
C ASP A 400 33.36 -3.91 -23.78
N LEU A 401 33.67 -3.53 -22.55
CA LEU A 401 34.36 -2.30 -22.18
C LEU A 401 35.60 -2.69 -21.35
N GLY A 402 36.46 -3.55 -21.90
CA GLY A 402 37.78 -3.75 -21.29
C GLY A 402 38.61 -2.45 -21.33
N GLY A 403 39.64 -2.32 -20.49
CA GLY A 403 40.55 -1.16 -20.49
C GLY A 403 40.83 -0.59 -19.10
N THR A 404 41.48 0.57 -19.07
CA THR A 404 41.44 1.49 -17.91
C THR A 404 41.01 2.88 -18.36
N HIS A 405 39.77 3.24 -18.09
CA HIS A 405 39.10 4.38 -18.72
C HIS A 405 38.08 5.04 -17.80
N LEU A 406 37.78 6.31 -18.05
CA LEU A 406 36.67 7.05 -17.44
C LEU A 406 35.32 6.39 -17.76
N ALA A 407 34.28 6.75 -17.00
CA ALA A 407 32.97 6.13 -17.06
C ALA A 407 32.35 6.05 -18.47
N ALA A 408 32.51 4.90 -19.13
CA ALA A 408 32.10 4.63 -20.51
C ALA A 408 30.78 3.85 -20.56
N PRO A 409 29.92 4.09 -21.57
CA PRO A 409 28.61 3.45 -21.68
C PRO A 409 28.66 2.14 -22.46
N GLY A 410 27.91 1.14 -22.00
CA GLY A 410 27.66 -0.13 -22.67
C GLY A 410 26.16 -0.41 -22.74
N PHE A 411 25.66 -0.75 -23.94
CA PHE A 411 24.23 -0.97 -24.18
C PHE A 411 24.00 -2.20 -25.04
N VAL A 412 22.97 -2.98 -24.73
CA VAL A 412 22.57 -4.16 -25.50
C VAL A 412 21.04 -4.27 -25.61
N LYS A 413 20.53 -4.39 -26.84
CA LYS A 413 19.15 -4.86 -27.11
C LYS A 413 19.15 -6.38 -27.21
N LEU A 414 18.43 -7.06 -26.31
CA LEU A 414 18.40 -8.53 -26.30
C LEU A 414 17.72 -9.10 -27.55
N ASP A 415 16.73 -8.40 -28.13
CA ASP A 415 16.09 -8.72 -29.41
C ASP A 415 17.04 -8.79 -30.61
N SER A 416 18.13 -8.01 -30.57
CA SER A 416 19.16 -7.92 -31.60
C SER A 416 20.40 -8.76 -31.29
N PHE A 417 20.59 -9.11 -30.02
CA PHE A 417 21.69 -9.92 -29.53
C PHE A 417 21.52 -11.41 -29.91
N LYS A 418 22.63 -12.16 -29.81
CA LYS A 418 22.66 -13.62 -29.97
C LYS A 418 23.56 -14.20 -28.89
N GLY A 419 22.98 -15.05 -28.05
CA GLY A 419 23.71 -15.87 -27.08
C GLY A 419 24.49 -17.00 -27.73
N LYS A 420 25.21 -17.78 -26.92
CA LYS A 420 25.98 -18.96 -27.34
C LYS A 420 25.08 -20.07 -27.92
N SER A 421 23.80 -20.10 -27.53
CA SER A 421 22.75 -20.97 -28.09
C SER A 421 22.14 -20.44 -29.41
N GLY A 422 22.37 -19.18 -29.77
CA GLY A 422 21.83 -18.53 -30.97
C GLY A 422 20.95 -17.31 -30.66
N LYS A 423 19.86 -17.11 -31.41
CA LYS A 423 18.90 -16.04 -31.09
C LYS A 423 18.12 -16.42 -29.83
N LEU A 424 17.99 -15.48 -28.89
CA LEU A 424 17.18 -15.66 -27.68
C LEU A 424 15.70 -15.91 -28.04
N VAL A 425 15.08 -16.85 -27.33
CA VAL A 425 13.71 -17.33 -27.54
C VAL A 425 12.82 -16.90 -26.36
N PRO A 426 11.71 -16.16 -26.58
CA PRO A 426 10.85 -15.68 -25.51
C PRO A 426 10.40 -16.82 -24.57
N GLY A 427 10.45 -16.56 -23.26
CA GLY A 427 10.10 -17.55 -22.23
C GLY A 427 11.18 -18.58 -21.90
N GLN A 428 12.32 -18.59 -22.59
CA GLN A 428 13.47 -19.35 -22.13
C GLN A 428 14.25 -18.56 -21.07
N SER A 429 14.73 -19.28 -20.06
CA SER A 429 15.62 -18.74 -19.03
C SER A 429 17.06 -18.77 -19.55
N TYR A 430 17.78 -17.67 -19.38
CA TYR A 430 19.17 -17.52 -19.79
C TYR A 430 20.03 -17.04 -18.62
N ASP A 431 21.28 -17.50 -18.58
CA ASP A 431 22.28 -16.96 -17.65
C ASP A 431 22.62 -15.51 -18.03
N PHE A 432 22.82 -14.67 -17.00
CA PHE A 432 23.39 -13.33 -17.09
C PHE A 432 24.54 -13.24 -16.09
N ASP A 433 25.74 -12.97 -16.60
CA ASP A 433 26.98 -12.93 -15.83
C ASP A 433 27.63 -11.53 -16.00
N LEU A 434 27.85 -10.78 -14.91
CA LEU A 434 28.43 -9.43 -14.89
C LEU A 434 29.78 -9.42 -14.17
N PHE A 435 30.79 -8.84 -14.81
CA PHE A 435 32.14 -8.67 -14.31
C PHE A 435 32.57 -7.22 -14.47
N PHE A 436 33.18 -6.61 -13.45
CA PHE A 436 33.95 -5.38 -13.64
C PHE A 436 35.12 -5.24 -12.66
N CYS A 437 36.09 -4.37 -12.95
CA CYS A 437 37.25 -4.11 -12.09
C CYS A 437 37.65 -2.64 -12.08
N ASP A 438 37.55 -1.98 -10.93
CA ASP A 438 38.15 -0.67 -10.69
C ASP A 438 39.65 -0.83 -10.47
N ARG A 439 40.46 -0.60 -11.51
CA ARG A 439 41.93 -0.78 -11.49
C ARG A 439 42.70 0.53 -11.34
N ARG A 440 42.07 1.68 -11.56
CA ARG A 440 42.72 2.99 -11.66
C ARG A 440 41.98 4.08 -10.88
N THR A 441 42.67 4.68 -9.91
CA THR A 441 42.18 5.87 -9.18
C THR A 441 42.11 7.10 -10.11
N THR A 442 41.25 8.09 -9.90
CA THR A 442 40.64 8.53 -8.63
C THR A 442 39.12 8.35 -8.55
N MET A 443 38.53 7.52 -9.40
CA MET A 443 37.10 7.27 -9.42
C MET A 443 36.80 5.77 -9.29
N SER A 444 35.54 5.50 -8.99
CA SER A 444 34.88 4.21 -9.11
C SER A 444 33.40 4.53 -9.27
N ASN A 445 32.83 4.16 -10.41
CA ASN A 445 31.53 4.60 -10.87
C ASN A 445 30.85 3.44 -11.60
N VAL A 446 29.70 2.99 -11.09
CA VAL A 446 28.81 2.10 -11.83
C VAL A 446 27.36 2.60 -11.80
N LYS A 447 26.77 2.72 -12.99
CA LYS A 447 25.32 2.85 -13.22
C LYS A 447 24.88 1.61 -13.99
N VAL A 448 23.82 0.95 -13.52
CA VAL A 448 23.11 -0.12 -14.23
C VAL A 448 21.68 0.34 -14.43
N GLU A 449 21.11 0.18 -15.63
CA GLU A 449 19.69 0.46 -15.88
C GLU A 449 19.11 -0.54 -16.90
N THR A 450 18.01 -1.22 -16.55
CA THR A 450 17.45 -2.33 -17.36
C THR A 450 15.97 -2.54 -17.10
N ASN A 451 15.24 -3.14 -18.04
CA ASN A 451 13.90 -3.71 -17.81
C ASN A 451 13.93 -5.24 -17.58
N VAL A 452 15.10 -5.85 -17.56
CA VAL A 452 15.30 -7.26 -17.17
C VAL A 452 15.08 -7.40 -15.66
N HIS A 453 14.36 -8.45 -15.26
CA HIS A 453 14.24 -8.85 -13.87
C HIS A 453 15.18 -10.03 -13.61
N PHE A 454 16.29 -9.79 -12.91
CA PHE A 454 17.24 -10.83 -12.57
C PHE A 454 16.71 -11.71 -11.43
N THR A 455 16.88 -13.02 -11.58
CA THR A 455 16.56 -14.03 -10.57
C THR A 455 17.84 -14.68 -10.06
N GLN A 456 17.95 -14.73 -8.73
CA GLN A 456 18.99 -15.43 -7.99
C GLN A 456 18.31 -16.08 -6.78
N PRO A 457 18.49 -17.39 -6.53
CA PRO A 457 18.05 -18.01 -5.29
C PRO A 457 18.79 -17.36 -4.12
N LYS A 458 18.06 -16.79 -3.17
CA LYS A 458 18.59 -15.98 -2.07
C LYS A 458 18.03 -16.43 -0.72
N PRO A 459 18.71 -16.15 0.40
CA PRO A 459 18.18 -16.49 1.71
C PRO A 459 16.93 -15.66 2.02
N GLU A 460 15.81 -16.30 2.32
CA GLU A 460 14.52 -15.64 2.61
C GLU A 460 13.93 -16.12 3.96
N LEU A 461 12.87 -15.44 4.41
CA LEU A 461 12.06 -15.82 5.57
C LEU A 461 10.69 -16.21 5.05
N LYS A 462 10.38 -17.50 5.14
CA LYS A 462 9.17 -18.10 4.56
C LYS A 462 8.24 -18.53 5.69
N VAL A 463 7.07 -17.93 5.74
CA VAL A 463 5.99 -18.37 6.64
C VAL A 463 4.97 -19.15 5.80
N VAL A 464 4.58 -20.33 6.29
CA VAL A 464 3.60 -21.20 5.61
C VAL A 464 2.39 -21.37 6.53
N LYS A 465 1.21 -20.95 6.07
CA LYS A 465 -0.07 -21.18 6.75
C LYS A 465 -0.47 -22.65 6.62
N SER A 466 -0.86 -23.28 7.72
CA SER A 466 -1.28 -24.68 7.74
C SER A 466 -2.67 -24.87 7.10
N GLU A 467 -2.98 -26.09 6.65
CA GLU A 467 -4.28 -26.45 6.07
C GLU A 467 -5.47 -26.20 7.04
N ASN A 468 -5.20 -26.16 8.34
CA ASN A 468 -6.20 -25.89 9.39
C ASN A 468 -6.47 -24.40 9.63
N GLY A 469 -5.78 -23.48 8.93
CA GLY A 469 -6.05 -22.04 8.97
C GLY A 469 -5.36 -21.25 10.10
N ASP A 470 -5.32 -21.78 11.33
CA ASP A 470 -4.90 -20.97 12.49
C ASP A 470 -3.40 -21.03 12.83
N SER A 471 -2.73 -22.14 12.47
CA SER A 471 -1.30 -22.36 12.73
C SER A 471 -0.45 -22.05 11.51
N TYR A 472 0.76 -21.54 11.75
CA TYR A 472 1.77 -21.22 10.75
C TYR A 472 3.08 -21.95 11.08
N SER A 473 3.92 -22.22 10.08
CA SER A 473 5.31 -22.68 10.27
C SER A 473 6.26 -21.62 9.72
N VAL A 474 7.24 -21.21 10.53
CA VAL A 474 8.25 -20.21 10.19
C VAL A 474 9.55 -20.91 9.80
N CYS A 475 9.92 -20.81 8.54
CA CYS A 475 11.11 -21.44 7.97
C CYS A 475 12.11 -20.40 7.46
N SER A 476 13.39 -20.59 7.75
CA SER A 476 14.46 -19.87 7.05
C SER A 476 14.89 -20.67 5.82
N ILE A 477 14.94 -20.02 4.67
CA ILE A 477 15.64 -20.54 3.50
C ILE A 477 17.02 -19.87 3.49
N GLN A 478 18.07 -20.66 3.33
CA GLN A 478 19.46 -20.22 3.47
C GLN A 478 20.37 -20.92 2.47
N TYR A 479 21.52 -20.30 2.17
CA TYR A 479 22.61 -21.00 1.49
C TYR A 479 23.15 -22.11 2.39
N LYS A 480 23.44 -23.28 1.81
CA LYS A 480 24.00 -24.44 2.52
C LYS A 480 25.46 -24.24 2.97
N ASP A 481 26.23 -23.45 2.23
CA ASP A 481 27.43 -22.78 2.73
C ASP A 481 27.11 -21.28 2.90
N PRO A 482 27.19 -20.70 4.11
CA PRO A 482 26.92 -19.29 4.33
C PRO A 482 27.96 -18.33 3.72
N GLY A 483 29.12 -18.85 3.27
CA GLY A 483 30.15 -18.07 2.60
C GLY A 483 29.76 -17.57 1.21
N CYS A 484 30.55 -16.64 0.67
CA CYS A 484 30.27 -15.99 -0.61
C CYS A 484 30.43 -16.93 -1.81
N ALA A 485 31.02 -18.11 -1.63
CA ALA A 485 31.08 -19.17 -2.64
C ALA A 485 29.68 -19.57 -3.16
N SER A 486 28.64 -19.59 -2.30
CA SER A 486 27.24 -19.80 -2.74
C SER A 486 26.77 -18.71 -3.71
N ARG A 487 27.16 -17.45 -3.49
CA ARG A 487 26.79 -16.31 -4.34
C ARG A 487 27.49 -16.32 -5.71
N LEU A 488 28.50 -17.17 -5.91
CA LEU A 488 29.13 -17.42 -7.22
C LEU A 488 28.33 -18.38 -8.11
N SER A 489 27.23 -18.96 -7.62
CA SER A 489 26.33 -19.75 -8.45
C SER A 489 25.07 -18.94 -8.81
N ALA A 490 24.64 -19.02 -10.07
CA ALA A 490 23.28 -18.65 -10.46
C ALA A 490 22.21 -19.65 -9.93
N ASP A 491 22.66 -20.75 -9.32
CA ASP A 491 21.86 -21.81 -8.71
C ASP A 491 22.60 -22.39 -7.47
N PRO A 492 22.62 -21.69 -6.32
CA PRO A 492 23.25 -22.19 -5.11
C PRO A 492 22.48 -23.36 -4.49
N GLU A 493 23.18 -24.25 -3.78
CA GLU A 493 22.51 -25.24 -2.93
C GLU A 493 21.85 -24.54 -1.74
N MET A 494 20.52 -24.62 -1.65
CA MET A 494 19.69 -23.99 -0.63
C MET A 494 19.14 -25.04 0.35
N ASP A 495 19.26 -24.78 1.65
CA ASP A 495 18.59 -25.55 2.70
C ASP A 495 17.35 -24.80 3.23
N THR A 496 16.33 -25.55 3.65
CA THR A 496 15.11 -25.01 4.30
C THR A 496 15.05 -25.51 5.75
N VAL A 497 15.12 -24.59 6.71
CA VAL A 497 15.20 -24.88 8.14
C VAL A 497 13.97 -24.31 8.86
N CYS A 498 13.06 -25.19 9.30
CA CYS A 498 11.81 -24.84 10.00
C CYS A 498 11.86 -25.06 11.52
N THR A 499 13.06 -25.21 12.07
CA THR A 499 13.35 -25.35 13.50
C THR A 499 14.51 -24.42 13.82
N VAL A 500 14.33 -23.34 14.59
CA VAL A 500 15.38 -22.31 14.73
C VAL A 500 16.56 -22.67 15.63
N GLU A 501 16.52 -23.79 16.38
CA GLU A 501 17.59 -24.18 17.32
C GLU A 501 19.04 -24.33 16.78
N PRO A 502 19.33 -24.67 15.50
CA PRO A 502 20.71 -24.74 15.00
C PRO A 502 21.22 -23.42 14.41
N LEU A 503 20.36 -22.40 14.28
CA LEU A 503 20.69 -21.10 13.69
C LEU A 503 20.87 -20.07 14.82
N LYS A 504 21.98 -19.34 14.81
CA LYS A 504 22.25 -18.22 15.76
C LYS A 504 21.45 -16.96 15.40
N MET A 505 20.18 -17.11 15.07
CA MET A 505 19.27 -16.05 14.65
C MET A 505 18.00 -16.18 15.47
N GLU A 506 17.85 -15.31 16.47
CA GLU A 506 16.65 -15.28 17.31
C GLU A 506 15.45 -14.77 16.48
N LEU A 507 14.26 -15.31 16.77
CA LEU A 507 13.02 -14.85 16.16
C LEU A 507 12.46 -13.68 16.97
N GLU A 508 12.34 -12.52 16.33
CA GLU A 508 11.67 -11.36 16.91
C GLU A 508 10.22 -11.33 16.41
N TYR A 509 9.27 -11.12 17.31
CA TYR A 509 7.85 -10.98 17.01
C TYR A 509 7.33 -9.62 17.50
N SER A 510 6.50 -8.95 16.69
CA SER A 510 5.89 -7.66 17.05
C SER A 510 4.44 -7.59 16.56
N LEU A 511 3.56 -7.00 17.37
CA LEU A 511 2.16 -6.77 17.01
C LEU A 511 2.00 -5.38 16.40
N LEU A 512 1.39 -5.32 15.21
CA LEU A 512 1.05 -4.09 14.51
C LEU A 512 -0.48 -3.96 14.41
N GLY A 513 -0.97 -2.72 14.49
CA GLY A 513 -2.38 -2.39 14.22
C GLY A 513 -2.66 -2.14 12.73
N GLU A 514 -3.94 -1.90 12.41
CA GLU A 514 -4.44 -1.62 11.05
C GLU A 514 -3.73 -0.45 10.36
N ASP A 515 -3.30 0.56 11.11
CA ASP A 515 -2.55 1.72 10.59
C ASP A 515 -1.05 1.47 10.38
N GLY A 516 -0.60 0.22 10.56
CA GLY A 516 0.78 -0.22 10.42
C GLY A 516 1.70 0.19 11.57
N LYS A 517 1.22 0.88 12.61
CA LYS A 517 2.04 1.18 13.80
C LYS A 517 2.21 -0.06 14.66
N VAL A 518 3.39 -0.15 15.28
CA VAL A 518 3.67 -1.17 16.30
C VAL A 518 2.89 -0.85 17.57
N ILE A 519 2.04 -1.79 17.98
CA ILE A 519 1.30 -1.79 19.26
C ILE A 519 2.21 -2.34 20.36
N GLU A 520 2.87 -3.46 20.09
CA GLU A 520 3.86 -4.06 20.97
C GLU A 520 5.05 -4.60 20.16
N ASN A 521 6.27 -4.34 20.63
CA ASN A 521 7.51 -4.74 20.00
C ASN A 521 8.21 -5.79 20.87
N GLN A 522 8.78 -6.84 20.26
CA GLN A 522 9.49 -7.92 20.97
C GLN A 522 8.59 -8.71 21.94
N LEU A 523 7.50 -9.27 21.40
CA LEU A 523 6.62 -10.21 22.10
C LEU A 523 7.44 -11.40 22.65
N GLU A 524 7.36 -11.63 23.96
CA GLU A 524 8.16 -12.64 24.66
C GLU A 524 7.85 -14.07 24.15
N LEU A 525 8.89 -14.78 23.71
CA LEU A 525 8.76 -16.14 23.19
C LEU A 525 8.39 -17.13 24.31
N GLY A 526 7.64 -18.20 23.98
CA GLY A 526 7.22 -19.20 24.96
C GLY A 526 5.89 -18.88 25.65
N LEU A 527 5.26 -17.74 25.37
CA LEU A 527 4.00 -17.29 25.98
C LEU A 527 2.84 -17.21 24.96
N VAL A 528 1.62 -17.06 25.48
CA VAL A 528 0.42 -16.72 24.69
C VAL A 528 0.05 -15.26 24.96
N HIS A 529 0.21 -14.40 23.95
CA HIS A 529 -0.07 -12.97 24.03
C HIS A 529 -1.52 -12.66 23.66
N TYR A 530 -2.12 -11.70 24.36
CA TYR A 530 -3.51 -11.26 24.18
C TYR A 530 -4.55 -12.40 24.13
N GLY A 531 -4.29 -13.53 24.79
CA GLY A 531 -5.15 -14.72 24.78
C GLY A 531 -5.20 -15.53 23.47
N CYS A 532 -4.61 -15.02 22.38
CA CYS A 532 -4.76 -15.60 21.04
C CYS A 532 -3.48 -15.80 20.23
N ILE A 533 -2.43 -15.01 20.48
CA ILE A 533 -1.16 -15.12 19.75
C ILE A 533 -0.27 -16.10 20.52
N ASP A 534 -0.34 -17.37 20.14
CA ASP A 534 0.41 -18.44 20.78
C ASP A 534 1.82 -18.53 20.19
N LEU A 535 2.81 -18.08 20.98
CA LEU A 535 4.24 -18.17 20.68
C LEU A 535 4.94 -19.25 21.53
N THR A 536 4.18 -20.19 22.14
CA THR A 536 4.77 -21.29 22.94
C THR A 536 5.70 -22.18 22.11
N ASN A 537 5.40 -22.31 20.81
CA ASN A 537 6.33 -22.80 19.80
C ASN A 537 6.63 -21.66 18.81
N SER A 538 7.69 -20.89 19.06
CA SER A 538 8.06 -19.75 18.22
C SER A 538 8.44 -20.11 16.78
N SER A 539 8.74 -21.39 16.48
CA SER A 539 8.91 -21.87 15.09
C SER A 539 7.57 -22.15 14.40
N ASN A 540 6.48 -22.34 15.17
CA ASN A 540 5.16 -22.68 14.66
C ASN A 540 4.05 -21.92 15.41
N PRO A 541 3.98 -20.57 15.25
CA PRO A 541 3.02 -19.75 15.98
C PRO A 541 1.58 -20.07 15.56
N VAL A 542 0.62 -19.86 16.47
CA VAL A 542 -0.81 -20.08 16.22
C VAL A 542 -1.60 -18.83 16.59
N ILE A 543 -2.57 -18.44 15.77
CA ILE A 543 -3.39 -17.24 15.98
C ILE A 543 -4.85 -17.63 16.14
N TYR A 544 -5.28 -17.78 17.39
CA TYR A 544 -6.66 -18.10 17.77
C TYR A 544 -7.52 -16.84 17.80
N SER A 545 -7.87 -16.30 16.62
CA SER A 545 -8.63 -15.04 16.46
C SER A 545 -9.87 -14.90 17.37
N GLU A 546 -10.53 -16.02 17.69
CA GLU A 546 -11.73 -16.12 18.52
C GLU A 546 -11.47 -16.05 20.03
N LYS A 547 -10.19 -16.08 20.46
CA LYS A 547 -9.74 -15.97 21.86
C LYS A 547 -9.10 -14.62 22.20
N CYS A 548 -9.00 -13.70 21.24
CA CYS A 548 -8.26 -12.47 21.44
C CYS A 548 -8.89 -11.56 22.51
N THR A 549 -8.03 -10.98 23.34
CA THR A 549 -8.35 -9.87 24.27
C THR A 549 -7.92 -8.51 23.70
N LEU A 550 -7.56 -8.46 22.41
CA LEU A 550 -7.44 -7.25 21.62
C LEU A 550 -8.85 -6.71 21.29
N ASP A 551 -8.94 -5.44 20.94
CA ASP A 551 -10.17 -4.84 20.42
C ASP A 551 -10.56 -5.42 19.06
N VAL A 552 -11.80 -5.19 18.65
CA VAL A 552 -12.32 -5.60 17.34
C VAL A 552 -11.60 -4.82 16.24
N GLY A 553 -10.84 -5.49 15.38
CA GLY A 553 -10.00 -4.82 14.39
C GLY A 553 -9.08 -5.72 13.58
N ARG A 554 -8.26 -5.08 12.73
CA ARG A 554 -7.27 -5.72 11.86
C ARG A 554 -5.87 -5.55 12.46
N TYR A 555 -5.10 -6.64 12.46
CA TYR A 555 -3.79 -6.71 13.10
C TYR A 555 -2.81 -7.48 12.22
N ALA A 556 -1.51 -7.23 12.41
CA ALA A 556 -0.46 -8.02 11.81
C ALA A 556 0.61 -8.42 12.85
N LEU A 557 0.86 -9.71 12.96
CA LEU A 557 1.99 -10.26 13.69
C LEU A 557 3.20 -10.23 12.76
N GLN A 558 4.08 -9.25 12.92
CA GLN A 558 5.35 -9.20 12.20
C GLN A 558 6.32 -10.20 12.82
N VAL A 559 6.91 -11.03 11.96
CA VAL A 559 7.97 -11.99 12.29
C VAL A 559 9.26 -11.50 11.66
N LYS A 560 10.36 -11.53 12.41
CA LYS A 560 11.68 -11.05 11.97
C LYS A 560 12.78 -12.06 12.34
N LEU A 561 13.75 -12.22 11.43
CA LEU A 561 14.87 -13.16 11.55
C LEU A 561 16.12 -12.53 10.91
N GLY A 562 16.93 -11.84 11.72
CA GLY A 562 17.90 -10.87 11.21
C GLY A 562 17.17 -9.71 10.53
N ASP A 563 17.66 -9.23 9.38
CA ASP A 563 17.03 -8.14 8.63
C ASP A 563 15.81 -8.58 7.81
N LYS A 564 15.58 -9.89 7.68
CA LYS A 564 14.42 -10.45 6.99
C LYS A 564 13.16 -10.26 7.85
N THR A 565 12.08 -9.75 7.27
CA THR A 565 10.77 -9.69 7.94
C THR A 565 9.64 -10.25 7.08
N HIS A 566 8.59 -10.75 7.74
CA HIS A 566 7.36 -11.25 7.14
C HIS A 566 6.19 -10.81 8.03
N LYS A 567 4.97 -10.66 7.49
CA LYS A 567 3.79 -10.26 8.29
C LYS A 567 2.70 -11.31 8.18
N ILE A 568 2.24 -11.82 9.33
CA ILE A 568 1.08 -12.70 9.44
C ILE A 568 -0.10 -11.83 9.83
N SER A 569 -0.94 -11.46 8.87
CA SER A 569 -2.13 -10.65 9.15
C SER A 569 -3.32 -11.49 9.63
N PHE A 570 -4.09 -10.92 10.55
CA PHE A 570 -5.27 -11.54 11.14
C PHE A 570 -6.32 -10.49 11.52
N VAL A 571 -7.52 -10.95 11.84
CA VAL A 571 -8.65 -10.11 12.24
C VAL A 571 -9.14 -10.60 13.60
N VAL A 572 -9.50 -9.67 14.48
CA VAL A 572 -10.08 -9.94 15.79
C VAL A 572 -11.56 -9.63 15.72
N ASN A 573 -12.38 -10.67 15.86
CA ASN A 573 -13.81 -10.59 15.62
C ASN A 573 -14.56 -10.33 16.93
N GLY A 574 -15.35 -9.26 16.95
CA GLY A 574 -16.31 -9.02 18.03
C GLY A 574 -17.42 -10.07 18.02
N GLY A 575 -17.84 -10.50 19.22
CA GLY A 575 -19.10 -11.23 19.35
C GLY A 575 -20.28 -10.36 18.90
N LEU A 576 -21.31 -10.97 18.32
CA LEU A 576 -22.52 -10.26 17.90
C LEU A 576 -23.11 -9.45 19.07
N GLY A 577 -23.54 -8.22 18.76
CA GLY A 577 -24.25 -7.32 19.67
C GLY A 577 -25.64 -6.95 19.16
N ILE A 578 -26.34 -6.08 19.90
CA ILE A 578 -27.54 -5.39 19.42
C ILE A 578 -27.23 -3.90 19.35
N ALA A 579 -27.65 -3.20 18.30
CA ALA A 579 -27.48 -1.75 18.22
C ALA A 579 -28.08 -1.05 19.46
N THR A 580 -27.27 -0.26 20.17
CA THR A 580 -27.65 0.53 21.36
C THR A 580 -27.83 2.02 21.08
N ARG A 581 -27.48 2.43 19.87
CA ARG A 581 -27.52 3.77 19.26
C ARG A 581 -27.61 3.57 17.74
N ASP A 582 -27.81 4.64 16.97
CA ASP A 582 -27.75 4.57 15.50
C ASP A 582 -26.48 3.84 15.03
N ALA A 583 -26.60 3.02 13.99
CA ALA A 583 -25.49 2.31 13.38
C ALA A 583 -25.35 2.65 11.90
N ILE A 584 -24.14 2.46 11.35
CA ILE A 584 -23.83 2.75 9.95
C ILE A 584 -22.93 1.65 9.37
N THR A 585 -23.25 1.19 8.16
CA THR A 585 -22.42 0.21 7.43
C THR A 585 -21.23 0.89 6.74
N PRO A 586 -20.22 0.14 6.25
CA PRO A 586 -19.09 0.72 5.51
C PRO A 586 -19.51 1.53 4.28
N GLU A 587 -20.63 1.15 3.64
CA GLU A 587 -21.22 1.82 2.47
C GLU A 587 -22.08 3.04 2.85
N GLY A 588 -22.17 3.38 4.14
CA GLY A 588 -22.94 4.52 4.63
C GLY A 588 -24.42 4.27 4.90
N THR A 589 -24.90 3.03 4.80
CA THR A 589 -26.31 2.68 5.08
C THR A 589 -26.59 2.86 6.57
N LYS A 590 -27.60 3.68 6.91
CA LYS A 590 -27.92 4.00 8.31
C LYS A 590 -29.05 3.12 8.86
N TYR A 591 -28.79 2.55 10.03
CA TYR A 591 -29.71 1.73 10.81
C TYR A 591 -30.09 2.49 12.08
N GLN A 592 -31.25 3.15 12.06
CA GLN A 592 -31.70 4.05 13.13
C GLN A 592 -32.15 3.27 14.37
N PHE A 593 -31.62 3.61 15.54
CA PHE A 593 -31.96 2.94 16.79
C PHE A 593 -33.30 3.40 17.35
N VAL A 594 -34.20 2.44 17.59
CA VAL A 594 -35.53 2.68 18.14
C VAL A 594 -35.64 1.98 19.50
N SER A 595 -35.87 2.76 20.55
CA SER A 595 -36.07 2.28 21.93
C SER A 595 -37.46 2.60 22.49
N ARG A 596 -38.36 3.13 21.67
CA ARG A 596 -39.71 3.55 22.04
C ARG A 596 -40.72 3.26 20.92
N ALA A 597 -41.90 2.79 21.28
CA ALA A 597 -43.03 2.56 20.37
C ALA A 597 -44.37 2.57 21.13
N LEU A 598 -45.50 2.58 20.43
CA LEU A 598 -46.81 2.30 21.02
C LEU A 598 -47.02 0.78 21.20
N GLU A 599 -47.96 0.39 22.06
CA GLU A 599 -48.43 -1.01 22.07
C GLU A 599 -49.02 -1.42 20.71
N GLY A 600 -48.74 -2.65 20.27
CA GLY A 600 -49.04 -3.15 18.94
C GLY A 600 -48.04 -2.76 17.83
N GLU A 601 -47.16 -1.79 18.04
CA GLU A 601 -46.11 -1.43 17.07
C GLU A 601 -44.87 -2.33 17.18
N ALA A 602 -44.08 -2.36 16.10
CA ALA A 602 -42.91 -3.22 15.95
C ALA A 602 -41.60 -2.42 16.01
N VAL A 603 -40.76 -2.72 17.00
CA VAL A 603 -39.43 -2.10 17.18
C VAL A 603 -38.36 -2.96 16.51
N PRO A 604 -37.58 -2.44 15.54
CA PRO A 604 -36.48 -3.19 14.95
C PRO A 604 -35.27 -3.27 15.89
N LEU A 605 -34.75 -4.47 16.09
CA LEU A 605 -33.45 -4.74 16.69
C LEU A 605 -32.50 -5.24 15.60
N TYR A 606 -31.35 -4.59 15.45
CA TYR A 606 -30.32 -4.97 14.49
C TYR A 606 -29.21 -5.78 15.19
N ILE A 607 -29.00 -7.02 14.76
CA ILE A 607 -27.97 -7.92 15.29
C ILE A 607 -26.84 -7.96 14.27
N SER A 608 -25.64 -7.56 14.68
CA SER A 608 -24.42 -7.49 13.87
C SER A 608 -23.19 -7.47 14.77
N SER A 609 -22.00 -7.55 14.19
CA SER A 609 -20.77 -7.11 14.86
C SER A 609 -20.69 -5.58 14.78
N TYR A 610 -20.22 -4.95 15.84
CA TYR A 610 -20.15 -3.49 15.94
C TYR A 610 -18.79 -3.04 16.47
N VAL A 611 -18.21 -2.05 15.81
CA VAL A 611 -17.10 -1.25 16.36
C VAL A 611 -17.69 0.06 16.87
N ASP A 612 -17.62 0.31 18.18
CA ASP A 612 -18.00 1.59 18.76
C ASP A 612 -16.85 2.59 18.58
N PRO A 613 -17.00 3.67 17.77
CA PRO A 613 -15.94 4.66 17.57
C PRO A 613 -15.68 5.54 18.81
N CYS A 614 -16.32 5.24 19.95
CA CYS A 614 -16.35 6.04 21.16
C CYS A 614 -16.19 5.21 22.44
N ALA A 615 -15.59 4.02 22.38
CA ALA A 615 -15.42 3.14 23.55
C ALA A 615 -14.80 3.83 24.79
N ASP A 616 -13.82 4.70 24.59
CA ASP A 616 -13.15 5.48 25.66
C ASP A 616 -13.78 6.86 25.95
N ALA A 617 -14.85 7.24 25.25
CA ALA A 617 -15.42 8.59 25.33
C ALA A 617 -16.51 8.69 26.42
N SER A 618 -16.33 9.60 27.37
CA SER A 618 -17.29 9.82 28.48
C SER A 618 -18.65 10.39 28.03
N VAL A 619 -18.72 11.00 26.84
CA VAL A 619 -19.94 11.35 26.11
C VAL A 619 -19.66 11.22 24.62
N CYS A 620 -20.58 10.62 23.85
CA CYS A 620 -20.48 10.56 22.39
C CYS A 620 -21.84 10.30 21.74
N ASP A 621 -22.12 11.01 20.64
CA ASP A 621 -23.34 10.92 19.83
C ASP A 621 -23.12 10.27 18.45
N SER A 622 -21.89 9.85 18.13
CA SER A 622 -21.54 9.16 16.87
C SER A 622 -22.26 7.81 16.74
N ALA A 623 -22.53 7.38 15.51
CA ALA A 623 -23.11 6.07 15.20
C ALA A 623 -22.09 4.93 15.39
N LEU A 624 -22.55 3.72 15.75
CA LEU A 624 -21.74 2.49 15.71
C LEU A 624 -21.37 2.19 14.26
N LYS A 625 -20.15 1.70 14.01
CA LYS A 625 -19.79 1.12 12.72
C LYS A 625 -20.17 -0.36 12.72
N MET A 626 -20.84 -0.82 11.66
CA MET A 626 -21.21 -2.23 11.49
C MET A 626 -20.10 -2.98 10.75
N ASP A 627 -19.68 -4.12 11.30
CA ASP A 627 -18.76 -5.04 10.64
C ASP A 627 -19.56 -6.20 10.05
N LEU A 628 -20.08 -5.98 8.84
CA LEU A 628 -20.95 -6.94 8.16
C LEU A 628 -20.21 -8.23 7.80
N THR A 629 -18.94 -8.12 7.41
CA THR A 629 -18.12 -9.25 6.96
C THR A 629 -17.90 -10.27 8.07
N ASN A 630 -17.49 -9.83 9.26
CA ASN A 630 -17.24 -10.74 10.38
C ASN A 630 -18.51 -11.11 11.15
N ALA A 631 -19.63 -10.42 10.94
CA ALA A 631 -20.93 -10.78 11.50
C ALA A 631 -21.62 -11.93 10.74
N ALA A 632 -21.42 -12.03 9.41
CA ALA A 632 -22.07 -13.02 8.57
C ALA A 632 -21.72 -14.47 9.01
N GLY A 633 -22.72 -15.33 9.16
CA GLY A 633 -22.54 -16.71 9.62
C GLY A 633 -22.35 -16.89 11.13
N LEU A 634 -22.17 -15.81 11.91
CA LEU A 634 -22.14 -15.91 13.37
C LEU A 634 -23.54 -16.24 13.92
N SER A 635 -23.57 -17.03 14.99
CA SER A 635 -24.81 -17.51 15.61
C SER A 635 -25.10 -16.83 16.94
N TYR A 636 -26.38 -16.55 17.20
CA TYR A 636 -26.86 -15.84 18.38
C TYR A 636 -28.19 -16.42 18.89
N ALA A 637 -28.57 -16.10 20.12
CA ALA A 637 -29.91 -16.34 20.63
C ALA A 637 -30.36 -15.13 21.46
N LEU A 638 -31.65 -14.78 21.42
CA LEU A 638 -32.20 -13.65 22.19
C LEU A 638 -32.72 -14.11 23.55
N VAL A 639 -32.52 -13.27 24.58
CA VAL A 639 -33.22 -13.32 25.85
C VAL A 639 -34.42 -12.37 25.75
N LEU A 640 -35.61 -12.95 25.54
CA LEU A 640 -36.87 -12.20 25.42
C LEU A 640 -37.70 -12.32 26.71
N PRO A 641 -38.19 -11.20 27.27
CA PRO A 641 -39.16 -11.20 28.37
C PRO A 641 -40.51 -11.82 27.95
N ALA A 642 -41.21 -12.46 28.89
CA ALA A 642 -42.36 -13.33 28.60
C ALA A 642 -43.62 -12.66 27.98
N LYS A 643 -43.65 -11.33 27.83
CA LYS A 643 -44.73 -10.58 27.14
C LYS A 643 -44.30 -10.00 25.78
N ILE A 644 -43.01 -10.04 25.46
CA ILE A 644 -42.50 -9.56 24.18
C ILE A 644 -42.53 -10.70 23.17
N ARG A 645 -43.25 -10.48 22.07
CA ARG A 645 -43.23 -11.36 20.90
C ARG A 645 -42.20 -10.82 19.92
N ALA A 646 -41.37 -11.71 19.37
CA ALA A 646 -40.36 -11.35 18.38
C ALA A 646 -40.62 -12.06 17.05
N VAL A 647 -40.37 -11.39 15.93
CA VAL A 647 -40.41 -11.94 14.58
C VAL A 647 -39.21 -11.48 13.76
N ALA A 648 -38.77 -12.31 12.83
CA ALA A 648 -37.74 -11.95 11.86
C ALA A 648 -38.15 -12.47 10.48
N THR A 649 -37.51 -11.96 9.43
CA THR A 649 -37.67 -12.50 8.07
C THR A 649 -36.90 -13.82 7.95
N SER A 650 -37.43 -14.79 7.22
CA SER A 650 -36.71 -15.99 6.78
C SER A 650 -35.91 -15.70 5.51
N GLU A 651 -34.94 -16.58 5.22
CA GLU A 651 -34.21 -16.60 3.93
C GLU A 651 -35.15 -16.72 2.72
N THR A 652 -36.37 -17.25 2.93
CA THR A 652 -37.44 -17.40 1.94
C THR A 652 -38.44 -16.23 1.92
N GLY A 653 -38.19 -15.15 2.66
CA GLY A 653 -39.01 -13.92 2.64
C GLY A 653 -40.30 -13.96 3.48
N GLY A 654 -40.54 -15.01 4.28
CA GLY A 654 -41.68 -15.11 5.20
C GLY A 654 -41.35 -14.60 6.60
N LEU A 655 -42.34 -14.19 7.38
CA LEU A 655 -42.14 -13.87 8.80
C LEU A 655 -42.12 -15.16 9.65
N VAL A 656 -41.08 -15.32 10.46
CA VAL A 656 -40.92 -16.41 11.43
C VAL A 656 -40.86 -15.85 12.85
N ASN A 657 -41.56 -16.49 13.79
CA ASN A 657 -41.45 -16.15 15.21
C ASN A 657 -40.05 -16.48 15.74
N VAL A 658 -39.49 -15.59 16.56
CA VAL A 658 -38.22 -15.80 17.26
C VAL A 658 -38.52 -16.05 18.74
N SER A 659 -38.03 -17.17 19.25
CA SER A 659 -38.28 -17.62 20.63
C SER A 659 -37.07 -17.36 21.53
N SER A 660 -37.33 -17.05 22.79
CA SER A 660 -36.28 -16.84 23.81
C SER A 660 -35.38 -18.08 23.92
N GLY A 661 -34.06 -17.89 23.87
CA GLY A 661 -33.06 -18.96 23.95
C GLY A 661 -32.90 -19.85 22.71
N VAL A 662 -33.63 -19.59 21.61
CA VAL A 662 -33.48 -20.35 20.36
C VAL A 662 -32.42 -19.70 19.47
N THR A 663 -31.46 -20.51 19.00
CA THR A 663 -30.37 -20.07 18.12
C THR A 663 -30.86 -19.65 16.75
N ARG A 664 -30.30 -18.54 16.25
CA ARG A 664 -30.36 -18.03 14.88
C ARG A 664 -28.94 -17.78 14.38
N THR A 665 -28.80 -17.56 13.08
CA THR A 665 -27.53 -17.22 12.43
C THR A 665 -27.72 -15.93 11.63
N VAL A 666 -26.75 -15.02 11.69
CA VAL A 666 -26.77 -13.79 10.90
C VAL A 666 -26.52 -14.14 9.43
N GLY A 667 -27.41 -13.66 8.55
CA GLY A 667 -27.35 -13.99 7.13
C GLY A 667 -26.15 -13.37 6.39
N PRO A 668 -25.96 -13.71 5.10
CA PRO A 668 -24.81 -13.25 4.30
C PRO A 668 -24.65 -11.73 4.17
N ALA A 669 -25.68 -10.95 4.51
CA ALA A 669 -25.64 -9.49 4.53
C ALA A 669 -24.98 -8.90 5.81
N GLY A 670 -24.54 -9.72 6.77
CA GLY A 670 -23.85 -9.27 7.98
C GLY A 670 -24.73 -8.59 9.03
N VAL A 671 -26.04 -8.52 8.80
CA VAL A 671 -27.04 -8.02 9.76
C VAL A 671 -28.29 -8.90 9.71
N ASP A 672 -28.80 -9.29 10.87
CA ASP A 672 -30.16 -9.83 11.04
C ASP A 672 -31.04 -8.77 11.73
N THR A 673 -32.30 -8.69 11.31
CA THR A 673 -33.26 -7.70 11.83
C THR A 673 -34.43 -8.42 12.49
N VAL A 674 -34.50 -8.33 13.82
CA VAL A 674 -35.56 -8.92 14.62
C VAL A 674 -36.49 -7.82 15.11
N PHE A 675 -37.76 -7.88 14.72
CA PHE A 675 -38.79 -6.96 15.17
C PHE A 675 -39.41 -7.48 16.47
N VAL A 676 -39.49 -6.63 17.49
CA VAL A 676 -40.10 -6.96 18.79
C VAL A 676 -41.35 -6.13 19.02
N VAL A 677 -42.41 -6.79 19.51
CA VAL A 677 -43.77 -6.26 19.67
C VAL A 677 -44.25 -6.59 21.07
N LEU A 678 -44.94 -5.63 21.69
CA LEU A 678 -45.82 -5.86 22.84
C LEU A 678 -47.26 -5.76 22.36
N ASP A 679 -48.01 -6.86 22.34
CA ASP A 679 -49.36 -6.87 21.76
C ASP A 679 -50.39 -6.05 22.61
N ALA A 680 -50.16 -5.88 23.93
CA ALA A 680 -50.88 -4.95 24.82
C ALA A 680 -50.12 -4.72 26.15
N LEU A 681 -50.31 -3.56 26.78
CA LEU A 681 -49.76 -3.22 28.11
C LEU A 681 -50.59 -3.77 29.27
N ASP A 682 -49.99 -3.85 30.47
CA ASP A 682 -50.74 -4.20 31.68
C ASP A 682 -51.77 -3.14 32.09
N LYS A 683 -52.88 -3.62 32.66
CA LYS A 683 -54.04 -2.81 33.03
C LYS A 683 -53.73 -1.84 34.17
N GLY A 684 -53.28 -0.64 33.80
CA GLY A 684 -52.97 0.48 34.71
C GLY A 684 -51.71 1.24 34.29
N ASP A 685 -50.84 0.61 33.51
CA ASP A 685 -49.59 1.22 33.07
C ASP A 685 -49.81 2.14 31.86
N SER A 686 -49.13 3.28 31.86
CA SER A 686 -49.02 4.17 30.69
C SER A 686 -47.74 3.92 29.87
N VAL A 687 -46.77 3.23 30.46
CA VAL A 687 -45.52 2.79 29.83
C VAL A 687 -44.99 1.53 30.52
N GLN A 688 -44.52 0.56 29.74
CA GLN A 688 -43.76 -0.59 30.26
C GLN A 688 -42.39 -0.68 29.58
N LYS A 689 -41.42 -1.25 30.30
CA LYS A 689 -40.02 -1.35 29.85
C LYS A 689 -39.54 -2.79 29.88
N PHE A 690 -38.84 -3.19 28.82
CA PHE A 690 -38.37 -4.55 28.61
C PHE A 690 -36.90 -4.54 28.21
N ASP A 691 -36.06 -5.13 29.06
CA ASP A 691 -34.66 -5.43 28.73
C ASP A 691 -34.61 -6.63 27.77
N ILE A 692 -33.91 -6.47 26.66
CA ILE A 692 -33.65 -7.51 25.67
C ILE A 692 -32.13 -7.61 25.50
N ALA A 693 -31.62 -8.84 25.44
CA ALA A 693 -30.18 -9.12 25.37
C ALA A 693 -29.91 -10.34 24.49
N LEU A 694 -28.64 -10.56 24.15
CA LEU A 694 -28.18 -11.82 23.58
C LEU A 694 -27.79 -12.79 24.70
N VAL A 695 -28.03 -14.09 24.51
CA VAL A 695 -27.66 -15.13 25.50
C VAL A 695 -26.15 -15.10 25.73
N GLY A 696 -25.74 -14.89 26.99
CA GLY A 696 -24.33 -14.77 27.39
C GLY A 696 -23.78 -13.34 27.35
N SER A 697 -24.48 -12.36 26.75
CA SER A 697 -24.04 -10.97 26.73
C SER A 697 -24.38 -10.23 28.03
N SER A 698 -23.49 -9.34 28.46
CA SER A 698 -23.73 -8.35 29.51
C SER A 698 -24.45 -7.10 28.99
N GLN A 699 -24.42 -6.86 27.67
CA GLN A 699 -25.09 -5.74 27.01
C GLN A 699 -26.60 -5.99 26.93
N LYS A 700 -27.38 -4.92 27.13
CA LYS A 700 -28.85 -4.93 27.09
C LYS A 700 -29.37 -3.73 26.31
N VAL A 701 -30.48 -3.93 25.60
CA VAL A 701 -31.30 -2.88 25.00
C VAL A 701 -32.63 -2.83 25.74
N THR A 702 -32.95 -1.70 26.37
CA THR A 702 -34.25 -1.48 27.03
C THR A 702 -35.23 -0.81 26.07
N VAL A 703 -36.26 -1.53 25.66
CA VAL A 703 -37.36 -1.00 24.83
C VAL A 703 -38.52 -0.54 25.74
N SER A 704 -39.08 0.64 25.46
CA SER A 704 -40.22 1.22 26.20
C SER A 704 -41.48 1.27 25.33
N PHE A 705 -42.52 0.53 25.68
CA PHE A 705 -43.81 0.57 25.00
C PHE A 705 -44.78 1.49 25.74
N PHE A 706 -45.48 2.36 25.02
CA PHE A 706 -46.39 3.38 25.55
C PHE A 706 -47.84 3.11 25.16
N LYS A 707 -48.77 3.53 26.02
CA LYS A 707 -50.20 3.21 25.86
C LYS A 707 -50.85 4.00 24.73
N THR A 708 -51.69 3.32 23.95
CA THR A 708 -52.58 3.98 22.97
C THR A 708 -53.79 4.56 23.70
N GLU A 709 -53.91 5.88 23.75
CA GLU A 709 -55.07 6.53 24.39
C GLU A 709 -56.29 6.58 23.46
N GLU A 710 -57.33 5.81 23.79
CA GLU A 710 -58.68 6.02 23.28
C GLU A 710 -59.29 7.28 23.89
N VAL A 711 -59.25 8.39 23.16
CA VAL A 711 -59.97 9.61 23.53
C VAL A 711 -61.48 9.43 23.28
N LEU A 712 -62.15 8.85 24.28
CA LEU A 712 -63.59 8.99 24.48
C LEU A 712 -63.92 10.48 24.73
N ILE A 713 -65.07 10.92 24.22
CA ILE A 713 -65.65 12.23 24.51
C ILE A 713 -66.94 11.92 25.28
N GLU A 714 -67.02 12.35 26.54
CA GLU A 714 -68.26 12.28 27.32
C GLU A 714 -69.15 13.49 27.01
N ASP A 715 -70.47 13.28 26.93
CA ASP A 715 -71.44 14.33 26.62
C ASP A 715 -71.89 15.07 27.89
N GLU A 716 -71.44 16.32 28.07
CA GLU A 716 -71.86 17.20 29.17
C GLU A 716 -73.15 17.99 28.86
N GLU A 717 -74.31 17.34 28.88
CA GLU A 717 -75.59 18.05 29.10
C GLU A 717 -75.84 18.28 30.60
N LYS A 718 -75.26 19.35 31.18
CA LYS A 718 -75.75 19.98 32.44
C LYS A 718 -75.16 21.35 32.78
N GLU A 719 -75.56 22.39 32.04
CA GLU A 719 -75.56 23.76 32.62
C GLU A 719 -76.83 24.00 33.45
N LYS A 720 -76.68 24.27 34.75
CA LYS A 720 -77.26 25.41 35.50
C LYS A 720 -77.07 25.28 37.01
N GLU A 721 -77.18 26.44 37.69
CA GLU A 721 -77.07 26.65 39.14
C GLU A 721 -75.65 26.41 39.71
N GLU A 722 -74.93 27.40 40.27
CA GLU A 722 -75.23 28.83 40.50
C GLU A 722 -73.99 29.71 40.26
N ALA A 723 -74.22 30.97 39.84
CA ALA A 723 -73.16 31.99 39.73
C ALA A 723 -73.69 33.41 39.98
N GLN A 724 -74.37 33.62 41.12
CA GLN A 724 -74.59 34.98 41.67
C GLN A 724 -73.92 35.10 43.04
N LYS A 725 -73.10 36.15 43.21
CA LYS A 725 -72.87 36.97 44.44
C LYS A 725 -72.76 36.24 45.80
N ALA A 726 -71.75 36.48 46.64
CA ALA A 726 -70.76 37.56 46.70
C ALA A 726 -69.55 37.09 47.57
N ASP A 727 -68.30 37.47 47.28
CA ASP A 727 -67.59 38.63 47.84
C ASP A 727 -66.92 38.41 49.23
N SER A 728 -65.67 38.88 49.34
CA SER A 728 -64.90 39.15 50.57
C SER A 728 -64.35 37.92 51.36
N THR A 729 -63.18 37.92 52.03
CA THR A 729 -62.09 38.91 52.24
C THR A 729 -60.70 38.25 52.41
N GLY A 730 -59.62 38.83 51.83
CA GLY A 730 -58.23 38.84 52.36
C GLY A 730 -57.43 37.51 52.47
N THR A 731 -56.10 37.48 52.62
CA THR A 731 -55.05 38.53 52.61
C THR A 731 -53.69 37.94 52.12
N SER A 732 -52.64 38.76 51.97
CA SER A 732 -51.25 38.51 51.48
C SER A 732 -50.51 37.27 52.05
N SER A 733 -49.40 36.75 51.46
CA SER A 733 -48.29 37.49 50.83
C SER A 733 -47.37 36.70 49.86
N ASP A 734 -46.77 37.45 48.91
CA ASP A 734 -45.41 37.35 48.33
C ASP A 734 -44.98 36.12 47.46
N SER A 735 -44.21 36.26 46.35
CA SER A 735 -43.54 37.44 45.77
C SER A 735 -43.20 37.36 44.25
N LYS A 736 -42.96 38.53 43.62
CA LYS A 736 -42.25 38.84 42.34
C LYS A 736 -42.90 38.48 40.96
N GLY A 737 -42.98 39.48 40.06
CA GLY A 737 -43.29 39.37 38.60
C GLY A 737 -42.06 39.67 37.72
N SER A 738 -42.12 40.11 36.44
CA SER A 738 -43.22 40.47 35.50
C SER A 738 -42.59 40.88 34.13
N SER A 739 -43.24 41.06 32.96
CA SER A 739 -44.46 40.51 32.28
C SER A 739 -44.60 41.13 30.86
N ASP A 740 -45.66 40.78 30.09
CA ASP A 740 -46.32 41.60 29.02
C ASP A 740 -45.72 41.72 27.57
N SER A 741 -46.49 41.90 26.46
CA SER A 741 -47.97 41.78 26.20
C SER A 741 -48.45 41.86 24.70
N LYS A 742 -49.66 41.29 24.41
CA LYS A 742 -50.80 41.68 23.49
C LYS A 742 -50.62 41.89 21.94
N GLY A 743 -51.63 41.73 21.03
CA GLY A 743 -53.02 41.16 21.09
C GLY A 743 -53.99 41.49 19.89
N SER A 744 -55.16 40.77 19.75
CA SER A 744 -56.39 41.01 18.88
C SER A 744 -56.40 40.57 17.37
N GLY A 745 -57.51 40.31 16.61
CA GLY A 745 -58.97 40.10 16.88
C GLY A 745 -59.97 40.07 15.65
N ASP A 746 -61.19 39.49 15.82
CA ASP A 746 -62.50 39.53 15.05
C ASP A 746 -62.78 38.84 13.65
N SER A 747 -63.98 39.07 13.03
CA SER A 747 -64.78 38.07 12.25
C SER A 747 -65.96 38.57 11.30
N LYS A 748 -66.81 37.62 10.78
CA LYS A 748 -68.25 37.64 10.28
C LYS A 748 -68.65 37.41 8.78
N GLY A 749 -69.72 36.61 8.58
CA GLY A 749 -70.43 36.30 7.30
C GLY A 749 -71.68 35.39 7.44
N SER A 750 -72.46 35.10 6.35
CA SER A 750 -73.75 34.32 6.35
C SER A 750 -74.11 33.66 4.98
N SER A 751 -75.07 32.70 4.94
CA SER A 751 -75.97 32.33 3.78
C SER A 751 -75.45 31.46 2.59
N ASP A 752 -76.23 30.59 1.87
CA ASP A 752 -77.61 30.01 2.04
C ASP A 752 -77.99 28.88 1.01
N SER A 753 -78.88 27.91 1.37
CA SER A 753 -79.86 27.13 0.52
C SER A 753 -79.35 26.03 -0.50
N LYS A 754 -80.11 25.06 -1.13
CA LYS A 754 -81.56 24.62 -1.14
C LYS A 754 -81.86 23.26 -1.91
N ASN A 755 -82.76 22.36 -1.41
CA ASN A 755 -83.52 21.24 -2.09
C ASN A 755 -82.73 20.14 -2.89
N VAL A 756 -83.26 19.04 -3.49
CA VAL A 756 -84.65 18.50 -3.79
C VAL A 756 -84.69 16.93 -3.79
N ASP A 757 -85.82 16.23 -4.05
CA ASP A 757 -86.66 15.44 -3.10
C ASP A 757 -87.33 14.16 -3.78
N ASP A 758 -87.34 12.94 -3.17
CA ASP A 758 -88.17 11.70 -3.41
C ASP A 758 -88.09 10.75 -2.16
N ASP A 759 -89.05 9.84 -1.89
CA ASP A 759 -89.59 9.61 -0.51
C ASP A 759 -89.36 8.28 0.28
N SER A 760 -89.39 8.44 1.63
CA SER A 760 -89.69 7.48 2.75
C SER A 760 -88.67 6.41 3.22
N ASP A 761 -88.48 6.12 4.52
CA ASP A 761 -88.74 6.88 5.78
C ASP A 761 -87.97 6.26 7.00
N ASP A 762 -87.70 7.09 8.02
CA ASP A 762 -87.35 6.78 9.44
C ASP A 762 -86.20 5.80 9.82
N GLU A 763 -84.94 6.27 9.81
CA GLU A 763 -84.09 6.34 11.04
C GLU A 763 -82.87 7.28 10.81
N ALA A 764 -82.29 7.84 11.88
CA ALA A 764 -81.47 9.07 11.78
C ALA A 764 -79.98 8.86 11.40
N ASP A 765 -79.63 9.17 10.14
CA ASP A 765 -78.23 9.19 9.66
C ASP A 765 -77.51 10.52 9.97
N PHE A 766 -76.27 10.43 10.45
CA PHE A 766 -75.40 11.56 10.81
C PHE A 766 -74.10 11.53 9.98
N ALA A 767 -74.23 11.83 8.69
CA ALA A 767 -73.11 11.92 7.76
C ALA A 767 -72.01 12.89 8.26
N GLU A 768 -70.77 12.41 8.37
CA GLU A 768 -69.65 13.23 8.78
C GLU A 768 -69.16 14.14 7.63
N PRO A 769 -69.00 15.46 7.84
CA PRO A 769 -68.55 16.35 6.78
C PRO A 769 -67.08 16.11 6.46
N THR A 770 -66.83 15.69 5.23
CA THR A 770 -65.50 15.44 4.67
C THR A 770 -64.72 16.74 4.50
N PHE A 771 -63.43 16.67 4.80
CA PHE A 771 -62.45 17.71 4.48
C PHE A 771 -61.23 17.09 3.82
N ARG A 772 -60.53 17.90 3.02
CA ARG A 772 -59.29 17.53 2.34
C ARG A 772 -58.15 18.44 2.76
N ILE A 773 -56.93 17.90 2.71
CA ILE A 773 -55.70 18.65 2.95
C ILE A 773 -55.08 19.06 1.62
N LYS A 774 -54.67 20.33 1.53
CA LYS A 774 -53.96 20.91 0.40
C LYS A 774 -52.62 21.47 0.89
N LEU A 775 -51.50 20.98 0.36
CA LEU A 775 -50.19 21.57 0.64
C LEU A 775 -50.13 22.97 -0.02
N VAL A 776 -49.61 23.99 0.70
CA VAL A 776 -49.58 25.38 0.21
C VAL A 776 -48.23 26.09 0.39
N ALA A 777 -47.36 25.62 1.29
CA ALA A 777 -45.95 26.02 1.38
C ALA A 777 -45.17 24.94 2.19
N PRO A 778 -43.83 25.01 2.30
CA PRO A 778 -43.07 24.15 3.23
C PRO A 778 -43.66 24.20 4.65
N PHE A 779 -43.81 23.02 5.25
CA PHE A 779 -44.44 22.77 6.56
C PHE A 779 -45.82 23.43 6.76
N THR A 780 -46.49 23.84 5.67
CA THR A 780 -47.76 24.58 5.70
C THR A 780 -48.78 23.96 4.75
N PHE A 781 -49.92 23.57 5.32
CA PHE A 781 -51.05 23.04 4.58
C PHE A 781 -52.31 23.89 4.84
N ALA A 782 -53.36 23.60 4.09
CA ALA A 782 -54.67 24.17 4.25
C ALA A 782 -55.73 23.07 4.41
N ILE A 783 -56.58 23.23 5.42
CA ILE A 783 -57.80 22.45 5.63
C ILE A 783 -58.88 23.07 4.74
N VAL A 784 -59.38 22.30 3.77
CA VAL A 784 -60.42 22.74 2.83
C VAL A 784 -61.67 21.89 3.03
N PHE A 785 -62.81 22.54 3.21
CA PHE A 785 -64.13 21.93 3.19
C PHE A 785 -64.76 22.10 1.80
N GLU A 786 -65.57 21.14 1.37
CA GLU A 786 -66.33 21.22 0.12
C GLU A 786 -67.73 21.79 0.41
N GLU A 787 -68.26 22.64 -0.46
CA GLU A 787 -69.42 23.49 -0.13
C GLU A 787 -70.76 22.74 -0.29
N SER A 788 -71.37 22.35 0.84
CA SER A 788 -72.74 21.83 0.90
C SER A 788 -73.69 22.74 1.69
N SER A 789 -73.98 23.92 1.14
CA SER A 789 -75.04 24.90 1.54
C SER A 789 -75.05 25.50 2.95
N ASP A 790 -74.50 24.83 3.96
CA ASP A 790 -74.50 25.27 5.37
C ASP A 790 -73.10 25.73 5.78
N LYS A 791 -72.98 26.93 6.38
CA LYS A 791 -71.67 27.44 6.78
C LYS A 791 -71.15 26.67 7.99
N PRO A 792 -69.87 26.25 8.01
CA PRO A 792 -69.36 25.39 9.07
C PRO A 792 -69.48 26.08 10.43
N LYS A 793 -70.41 25.59 11.28
CA LYS A 793 -70.45 25.89 12.72
C LYS A 793 -69.03 25.70 13.27
N THR A 794 -68.46 26.74 13.89
CA THR A 794 -67.03 26.87 14.22
C THR A 794 -66.40 25.59 14.75
N LYS A 795 -65.74 24.80 13.90
CA LYS A 795 -65.18 23.50 14.28
C LYS A 795 -63.77 23.65 14.83
N LYS A 796 -63.48 23.04 15.97
CA LYS A 796 -62.10 22.90 16.46
C LYS A 796 -61.35 21.91 15.55
N PHE A 797 -60.10 22.23 15.23
CA PHE A 797 -59.16 21.29 14.63
C PHE A 797 -58.00 21.02 15.59
N ALA A 798 -57.46 19.81 15.53
CA ALA A 798 -56.20 19.43 16.15
C ALA A 798 -55.30 18.79 15.09
N VAL A 799 -54.02 19.14 15.11
CA VAL A 799 -52.94 18.47 14.39
C VAL A 799 -52.10 17.78 15.45
N MET A 800 -51.94 16.48 15.29
CA MET A 800 -51.13 15.63 16.16
C MET A 800 -49.94 15.10 15.37
N ASP A 801 -48.82 14.87 16.03
CA ASP A 801 -47.82 13.92 15.51
C ASP A 801 -48.34 12.47 15.59
N LEU A 802 -47.56 11.52 15.09
CA LEU A 802 -47.91 10.09 15.16
C LEU A 802 -47.90 9.54 16.60
N MET A 803 -47.34 10.27 17.57
CA MET A 803 -47.41 9.93 19.00
C MET A 803 -48.66 10.52 19.69
N GLY A 804 -49.61 11.07 18.91
CA GLY A 804 -50.85 11.64 19.41
C GLY A 804 -50.71 13.03 20.07
N THR A 805 -49.50 13.59 20.14
CA THR A 805 -49.26 14.87 20.81
C THR A 805 -49.77 16.02 19.93
N VAL A 806 -50.64 16.87 20.48
CA VAL A 806 -51.27 17.99 19.74
C VAL A 806 -50.26 19.11 19.48
N VAL A 807 -49.48 18.97 18.41
CA VAL A 807 -48.50 19.96 17.93
C VAL A 807 -49.15 21.28 17.48
N LYS A 808 -50.43 21.27 17.09
CA LYS A 808 -51.20 22.49 16.81
C LYS A 808 -52.70 22.28 17.03
N GLN A 809 -53.40 23.28 17.53
CA GLN A 809 -54.87 23.31 17.51
C GLN A 809 -55.39 24.72 17.22
N GLY A 810 -56.66 24.80 16.81
CA GLY A 810 -57.33 26.06 16.50
C GLY A 810 -58.78 25.83 16.10
N THR A 811 -59.40 26.81 15.45
CA THR A 811 -60.75 26.71 14.89
C THR A 811 -60.76 26.99 13.39
N VAL A 812 -61.53 26.19 12.66
CA VAL A 812 -61.88 26.43 11.26
C VAL A 812 -62.99 27.47 11.25
N ASN A 813 -62.70 28.63 10.65
CA ASN A 813 -63.56 29.82 10.63
C ASN A 813 -63.78 30.39 9.22
N SER A 814 -63.26 29.71 8.19
CA SER A 814 -63.47 29.99 6.76
C SER A 814 -63.40 28.68 5.96
N ALA A 815 -63.67 28.73 4.65
CA ALA A 815 -63.61 27.55 3.77
C ALA A 815 -62.18 26.99 3.54
N GLU A 816 -61.13 27.80 3.75
CA GLU A 816 -59.71 27.38 3.67
C GLU A 816 -58.95 27.88 4.91
N THR A 817 -58.70 27.00 5.89
CA THR A 817 -57.94 27.34 7.12
C THR A 817 -56.50 26.83 7.01
N LYS A 818 -55.52 27.74 6.97
CA LYS A 818 -54.09 27.43 6.84
C LYS A 818 -53.44 27.12 8.18
N VAL A 819 -52.56 26.12 8.19
CA VAL A 819 -51.86 25.63 9.37
C VAL A 819 -50.39 25.39 9.03
N THR A 820 -49.49 26.06 9.75
CA THR A 820 -48.03 25.88 9.67
C THR A 820 -47.53 25.11 10.89
N LEU A 821 -46.63 24.16 10.65
CA LEU A 821 -45.96 23.31 11.62
C LEU A 821 -44.46 23.66 11.70
N PRO A 822 -43.75 23.35 12.80
CA PRO A 822 -42.36 23.76 12.99
C PRO A 822 -41.32 22.89 12.26
N HIS A 823 -41.67 21.66 11.87
CA HIS A 823 -40.72 20.64 11.39
C HIS A 823 -41.29 19.78 10.25
N ALA A 824 -40.40 19.03 9.59
CA ALA A 824 -40.76 17.95 8.66
C ALA A 824 -41.34 16.74 9.43
N GLY A 825 -42.10 15.89 8.73
CA GLY A 825 -42.72 14.70 9.31
C GLY A 825 -44.15 14.44 8.83
N THR A 826 -44.74 13.37 9.34
CA THR A 826 -46.14 12.99 9.12
C THR A 826 -46.98 13.34 10.33
N TYR A 827 -48.15 13.95 10.08
CA TYR A 827 -49.05 14.46 11.11
C TYR A 827 -50.51 14.06 10.80
N ILE A 828 -51.29 13.82 11.87
CA ILE A 828 -52.71 13.51 11.81
C ILE A 828 -53.49 14.80 12.05
N VAL A 829 -54.20 15.29 11.03
CA VAL A 829 -55.13 16.40 11.12
C VAL A 829 -56.53 15.86 11.43
N ARG A 830 -57.16 16.32 12.52
CA ARG A 830 -58.51 15.94 12.93
C ARG A 830 -59.40 17.18 13.01
N VAL A 831 -60.60 17.12 12.43
CA VAL A 831 -61.61 18.20 12.53
C VAL A 831 -62.96 17.59 12.89
N GLY A 832 -63.33 17.68 14.18
CA GLY A 832 -64.42 16.88 14.72
C GLY A 832 -64.08 15.39 14.75
N ARG A 833 -64.89 14.55 14.10
CA ARG A 833 -64.68 13.10 14.04
C ARG A 833 -63.71 12.71 12.91
N GLY A 834 -63.89 13.26 11.70
CA GLY A 834 -63.02 13.03 10.54
C GLY A 834 -61.54 13.34 10.77
N LYS A 835 -60.68 12.54 10.11
CA LYS A 835 -59.21 12.60 10.18
C LYS A 835 -58.60 12.57 8.76
N GLN A 836 -57.46 13.21 8.58
CA GLN A 836 -56.62 13.16 7.38
C GLN A 836 -55.14 13.12 7.78
N LEU A 837 -54.29 12.52 6.95
CA LEU A 837 -52.83 12.57 7.10
C LEU A 837 -52.24 13.71 6.27
N VAL A 838 -51.16 14.32 6.76
CA VAL A 838 -50.32 15.24 6.00
C VAL A 838 -48.84 14.92 6.25
N THR A 839 -48.07 14.76 5.19
CA THR A 839 -46.63 14.45 5.25
C THR A 839 -45.84 15.54 4.56
N PHE A 840 -44.87 16.10 5.29
CA PHE A 840 -43.81 16.94 4.76
C PHE A 840 -42.52 16.13 4.73
N LYS A 841 -41.92 16.03 3.55
CA LYS A 841 -40.55 15.53 3.33
C LYS A 841 -39.56 16.67 3.52
#